data_AF-A0A933QIG3-F1
#
_entry.id   AF-A0A933QIG3-F1
#
_cell.length_a   1.000
_cell.length_b   1.000
_cell.length_c   1.000
_cell.angle_alpha   90.00
_cell.angle_beta   90.00
_cell.angle_gamma   90.00
#
_symmetry.space_group_name_H-M   'P 1'
#
loop_
_entity.id
_entity.type
_entity.pdbx_description
1 polymer ?
#
loop_
_entity_poly.entity_id
_entity_poly.type
_entity_poly.pdbx_seq_one_letter_code
_entity_poly.pdbx_strand_id
1 'polypeptide(L)'
;MRRPFRPRRSGRGIALIGLLALLIAGVLAYLVTTLGPEAIEAHRRHRTEAALAEARDALMGYALRYRDQQMTLTAPEFPVFGYVPMPDMGESVNLNAALGLPCTSEGCAKLNNSGTNANGTYIGRLPWRTLGIEPLRDGYGECLWYAVSASHKTLENSGAVNWDTLGQIDIVVANGTSSLIGAIASPHDRPLAIIFSPGPLLGNQDRSDLGTDDVTLCRGNYNPSNYIASNVGPVPAGSAYFSGVAETLTSDANRVALATQGAVLTNPGDGTLWANACPTGTDCSLTANSRGLAIAPDTLFNALRKNTNFLTDINSMMDRIVGCLRDDISTSGVAGFGKIQGLDNNSCYGASVVPRGYYPNYKDMIFVSTANGSVNGESCAGALFFANQRGQGQSRATAADKANNANYLEGINTAGGTGPFSGQEQIDRVSDLQSTSQDIVRCLPSTPSFVTAQSSHIPATEPYSPASHSLTLGGTVSSELDPDIANYLFQCAWIPETRAMGSGLRSYFTFRINDAGFSSSPHEGFTFTIVDGDNNNTNACGAAGQHMGYSGNNTELPFIAPPKIGFEVDLRREAVFNPASSDHLLNGRNDPSTDGTHYRGGHVAMVYWGGEMPINTTLTPPPNCIAPAYNSGGVCYLPQEEDDNVHGQPATVRTGFAPPPANPSAPNLPLSVPPDTPAGVYKLDPDRTSIPINQDFHVRVELSRSATTDFQLPQVRVATTASIDLANPFTLTGGVHRFAIDGVFLFDGDRVLVKNQFDTTQNGIYVWHMGSPPTMERATDADTSVELAGLTVEVLQGTSNARSIWRQANTNAALDTDALNWTNIRVKVAAPASTNLANPGSTLDGIRMSTGDRVFVRSVGVYVWHGAATPMTVAPDVVAGAAIR
;
A
#
# COMPACT_ATOMS: atom_id res chain seq x y z
N MET A 1 -86.05 -69.70 32.25
CA MET A 1 -84.59 -69.90 32.15
C MET A 1 -83.96 -68.65 31.56
N ARG A 2 -83.03 -68.02 32.30
CA ARG A 2 -82.27 -66.82 31.87
C ARG A 2 -81.40 -67.15 30.64
N ARG A 3 -81.36 -66.27 29.64
CA ARG A 3 -80.25 -66.15 28.68
C ARG A 3 -79.81 -64.68 28.60
N PRO A 4 -78.51 -64.37 28.64
CA PRO A 4 -78.01 -63.01 28.81
C PRO A 4 -77.91 -62.26 27.48
N PHE A 5 -78.22 -60.96 27.49
CA PHE A 5 -77.89 -60.01 26.44
C PHE A 5 -76.37 -59.80 26.37
N ARG A 6 -75.76 -60.05 25.20
CA ARG A 6 -74.39 -59.59 24.88
C ARG A 6 -74.47 -58.15 24.35
N PRO A 7 -73.69 -57.19 24.88
CA PRO A 7 -73.59 -55.87 24.25
C PRO A 7 -72.73 -55.98 22.98
N ARG A 8 -73.29 -55.55 21.84
CA ARG A 8 -72.54 -55.30 20.61
C ARG A 8 -71.59 -54.13 20.88
N ARG A 9 -70.28 -54.36 20.81
CA ARG A 9 -69.25 -53.30 20.76
C ARG A 9 -69.43 -52.53 19.44
N SER A 10 -69.99 -51.33 19.49
CA SER A 10 -69.90 -50.37 18.40
C SER A 10 -68.59 -49.57 18.52
N GLY A 11 -68.01 -49.22 17.37
CA GLY A 11 -67.10 -48.08 17.25
C GLY A 11 -65.66 -48.23 17.78
N ARG A 12 -64.80 -49.00 17.11
CA ARG A 12 -63.33 -48.83 17.22
C ARG A 12 -62.60 -48.61 15.88
N GLY A 13 -63.27 -48.73 14.73
CA GLY A 13 -62.70 -48.42 13.42
C GLY A 13 -62.79 -46.94 13.03
N ILE A 14 -63.86 -46.24 13.44
CA ILE A 14 -64.13 -44.85 13.02
C ILE A 14 -63.12 -43.86 13.66
N ALA A 15 -62.70 -44.10 14.91
CA ALA A 15 -61.76 -43.23 15.59
C ALA A 15 -60.36 -43.25 14.95
N LEU A 16 -59.88 -44.42 14.51
CA LEU A 16 -58.58 -44.55 13.84
C LEU A 16 -58.61 -43.92 12.44
N ILE A 17 -59.70 -44.12 11.69
CA ILE A 17 -59.90 -43.49 10.37
C ILE A 17 -60.01 -41.97 10.49
N GLY A 18 -60.72 -41.47 11.51
CA GLY A 18 -60.82 -40.04 11.79
C GLY A 18 -59.48 -39.41 12.18
N LEU A 19 -58.68 -40.09 13.01
CA LEU A 19 -57.36 -39.60 13.41
C LEU A 19 -56.37 -39.64 12.23
N LEU A 20 -56.39 -40.70 11.41
CA LEU A 20 -55.59 -40.78 10.19
C LEU A 20 -55.98 -39.69 9.18
N ALA A 21 -57.28 -39.42 9.01
CA ALA A 21 -57.77 -38.35 8.14
C ALA A 21 -57.33 -36.96 8.64
N LEU A 22 -57.33 -36.70 9.95
CA LEU A 22 -56.82 -35.46 10.52
C LEU A 22 -55.30 -35.33 10.38
N LEU A 23 -54.55 -36.43 10.50
CA LEU A 23 -53.10 -36.43 10.33
C LEU A 23 -52.72 -36.21 8.86
N ILE A 24 -53.44 -36.85 7.93
CA ILE A 24 -53.28 -36.62 6.48
C ILE A 24 -53.67 -35.18 6.14
N ALA A 25 -54.78 -34.66 6.66
CA ALA A 25 -55.20 -33.27 6.45
C ALA A 25 -54.22 -32.27 7.05
N GLY A 26 -53.63 -32.57 8.22
CA GLY A 26 -52.59 -31.75 8.86
C GLY A 26 -51.28 -31.74 8.07
N VAL A 27 -50.84 -32.90 7.56
CA VAL A 27 -49.67 -33.00 6.68
C VAL A 27 -49.92 -32.31 5.35
N LEU A 28 -51.11 -32.46 4.75
CA LEU A 28 -51.49 -31.74 3.52
C LEU A 28 -51.55 -30.23 3.75
N ALA A 29 -52.14 -29.78 4.85
CA ALA A 29 -52.19 -28.36 5.20
C ALA A 29 -50.78 -27.79 5.40
N TYR A 30 -49.91 -28.52 6.10
CA TYR A 30 -48.50 -28.16 6.25
C TYR A 30 -47.80 -28.07 4.89
N LEU A 31 -47.94 -29.09 4.03
CA LEU A 31 -47.37 -29.10 2.67
C LEU A 31 -47.89 -27.92 1.83
N VAL A 32 -49.19 -27.63 1.88
CA VAL A 32 -49.83 -26.51 1.17
C VAL A 32 -49.32 -25.17 1.70
N THR A 33 -49.08 -25.03 3.00
CA THR A 33 -48.47 -23.81 3.57
C THR A 33 -46.99 -23.65 3.21
N THR A 34 -46.23 -24.74 3.11
CA THR A 34 -44.81 -24.72 2.71
C THR A 34 -44.58 -24.60 1.20
N LEU A 35 -45.60 -24.89 0.38
CA LEU A 35 -45.60 -24.76 -1.09
C LEU A 35 -46.51 -23.62 -1.57
N GLY A 36 -46.88 -22.70 -0.68
CA GLY A 36 -47.70 -21.55 -1.03
C GLY A 36 -47.02 -20.64 -2.06
N PRO A 37 -47.80 -19.88 -2.84
CA PRO A 37 -47.27 -18.97 -3.87
C PRO A 37 -46.27 -17.95 -3.29
N GLU A 38 -46.48 -17.47 -2.07
CA GLU A 38 -45.56 -16.55 -1.38
C GLU A 38 -44.20 -17.18 -1.06
N ALA A 39 -44.17 -18.46 -0.68
CA ALA A 39 -42.93 -19.18 -0.39
C ALA A 39 -42.13 -19.43 -1.68
N ILE A 40 -42.82 -19.74 -2.79
CA ILE A 40 -42.19 -19.87 -4.11
C ILE A 40 -41.63 -18.52 -4.58
N GLU A 41 -42.39 -17.43 -4.45
CA GLU A 41 -41.96 -16.06 -4.78
C GLU A 41 -40.74 -15.65 -3.94
N ALA A 42 -40.76 -15.92 -2.63
CA ALA A 42 -39.64 -15.66 -1.73
C ALA A 42 -38.38 -16.44 -2.14
N HIS A 43 -38.52 -17.73 -2.50
CA HIS A 43 -37.41 -18.54 -2.98
C HIS A 43 -36.83 -18.02 -4.29
N ARG A 44 -37.68 -17.61 -5.24
CA ARG A 44 -37.24 -16.98 -6.49
C ARG A 44 -36.48 -15.69 -6.22
N ARG A 45 -36.99 -14.82 -5.35
CA ARG A 45 -36.32 -13.58 -4.94
C ARG A 45 -34.95 -13.84 -4.33
N HIS A 46 -34.85 -14.80 -3.41
CA HIS A 46 -33.57 -15.18 -2.81
C HIS A 46 -32.57 -15.68 -3.86
N ARG A 47 -33.00 -16.52 -4.82
CA ARG A 47 -32.15 -16.95 -5.93
C ARG A 47 -31.68 -15.79 -6.80
N THR A 48 -32.57 -14.87 -7.14
CA THR A 48 -32.22 -13.66 -7.90
C THR A 48 -31.20 -12.81 -7.14
N GLU A 49 -31.41 -12.56 -5.85
CA GLU A 49 -30.52 -11.75 -5.03
C GLU A 49 -29.14 -12.40 -4.85
N ALA A 50 -29.09 -13.72 -4.66
CA ALA A 50 -27.83 -14.47 -4.62
C ALA A 50 -27.08 -14.40 -5.96
N ALA A 51 -27.77 -14.58 -7.09
CA ALA A 51 -27.17 -14.48 -8.41
C ALA A 51 -26.64 -13.07 -8.70
N LEU A 52 -27.39 -12.02 -8.34
CA LEU A 52 -26.93 -10.64 -8.49
C LEU A 52 -25.69 -10.36 -7.61
N ALA A 53 -25.68 -10.83 -6.37
CA ALA A 53 -24.54 -10.68 -5.47
C ALA A 53 -23.28 -11.39 -5.98
N GLU A 54 -23.41 -12.63 -6.44
CA GLU A 54 -22.29 -13.40 -7.02
C GLU A 54 -21.74 -12.72 -8.29
N ALA A 55 -22.62 -12.21 -9.16
CA ALA A 55 -22.21 -11.44 -10.34
C ALA A 55 -21.45 -10.16 -9.96
N ARG A 56 -21.91 -9.43 -8.94
CA ARG A 56 -21.23 -8.23 -8.43
C ARG A 56 -19.85 -8.58 -7.90
N ASP A 57 -19.75 -9.64 -7.11
CA ASP A 57 -18.49 -10.06 -6.50
C ASP A 57 -17.49 -10.53 -7.57
N ALA A 58 -17.96 -11.18 -8.63
CA ALA A 58 -17.14 -11.55 -9.79
C ALA A 58 -16.63 -10.32 -10.57
N LEU A 59 -17.46 -9.32 -10.81
CA LEU A 59 -17.05 -8.04 -11.43
C LEU A 59 -16.02 -7.30 -10.57
N MET A 60 -16.23 -7.23 -9.25
CA MET A 60 -15.27 -6.64 -8.32
C MET A 60 -13.93 -7.41 -8.33
N GLY A 61 -14.00 -8.74 -8.34
CA GLY A 61 -12.82 -9.61 -8.44
C GLY A 61 -12.04 -9.42 -9.74
N TYR A 62 -12.72 -9.21 -10.86
CA TYR A 62 -12.09 -8.86 -12.13
C TYR A 62 -11.34 -7.53 -12.03
N ALA A 63 -12.01 -6.48 -11.54
CA ALA A 63 -11.40 -5.15 -11.42
C ALA A 63 -10.20 -5.11 -10.47
N LEU A 64 -10.20 -5.96 -9.43
CA LEU A 64 -9.10 -6.17 -8.49
C LEU A 64 -7.89 -6.91 -9.08
N ARG A 65 -8.03 -7.57 -10.23
CA ARG A 65 -6.95 -8.35 -10.87
C ARG A 65 -6.53 -7.78 -12.23
N TYR A 66 -7.34 -6.91 -12.81
CA TYR A 66 -7.17 -6.40 -14.16
C TYR A 66 -5.76 -5.81 -14.39
N ARG A 67 -5.29 -4.93 -13.50
CA ARG A 67 -3.96 -4.32 -13.60
C ARG A 67 -2.86 -5.38 -13.68
N ASP A 68 -2.91 -6.38 -12.81
CA ASP A 68 -1.87 -7.42 -12.75
C ASP A 68 -1.90 -8.31 -14.00
N GLN A 69 -3.08 -8.57 -14.56
CA GLN A 69 -3.21 -9.26 -15.84
C GLN A 69 -2.67 -8.43 -17.01
N GLN A 70 -2.98 -7.13 -17.07
CA GLN A 70 -2.47 -6.24 -18.11
C GLN A 70 -0.94 -6.19 -18.11
N MET A 71 -0.32 -6.16 -16.93
CA MET A 71 1.15 -6.14 -16.81
C MET A 71 1.86 -7.41 -17.32
N THR A 72 1.12 -8.49 -17.62
CA THR A 72 1.69 -9.69 -18.28
C THR A 72 1.79 -9.55 -19.81
N LEU A 73 1.16 -8.52 -20.39
CA LEU A 73 1.15 -8.28 -21.83
C LEU A 73 2.37 -7.48 -22.28
N THR A 74 2.86 -7.74 -23.50
CA THR A 74 4.00 -7.02 -24.09
C THR A 74 3.74 -5.52 -24.28
N ALA A 75 2.49 -5.14 -24.51
CA ALA A 75 2.05 -3.76 -24.67
C ALA A 75 0.73 -3.56 -23.89
N PRO A 76 0.79 -3.28 -22.58
CA PRO A 76 -0.40 -3.09 -21.77
C PRO A 76 -1.11 -1.80 -22.18
N GLU A 77 -2.40 -1.94 -22.47
CA GLU A 77 -3.33 -0.84 -22.66
C GLU A 77 -4.13 -0.72 -21.35
N PHE A 78 -3.99 0.41 -20.65
CA PHE A 78 -4.68 0.70 -19.37
C PHE A 78 -4.22 -0.10 -18.12
N PRO A 79 -2.93 -0.09 -17.74
CA PRO A 79 -2.41 -0.90 -16.62
C PRO A 79 -2.73 -0.34 -15.21
N VAL A 80 -3.96 0.11 -14.94
CA VAL A 80 -4.42 0.52 -13.59
C VAL A 80 -5.63 -0.29 -13.14
N PHE A 81 -5.86 -0.39 -11.84
CA PHE A 81 -7.07 -1.06 -11.31
C PHE A 81 -8.33 -0.22 -11.56
N GLY A 82 -9.50 -0.88 -11.52
CA GLY A 82 -10.80 -0.20 -11.61
C GLY A 82 -11.58 -0.44 -12.91
N TYR A 83 -10.98 -1.13 -13.88
CA TYR A 83 -11.71 -1.53 -15.08
C TYR A 83 -12.55 -2.78 -14.85
N VAL A 84 -13.75 -2.79 -15.44
CA VAL A 84 -14.67 -3.94 -15.49
C VAL A 84 -14.87 -4.36 -16.94
N PRO A 85 -15.08 -5.66 -17.23
CA PRO A 85 -15.07 -6.15 -18.59
C PRO A 85 -16.23 -5.56 -19.40
N MET A 86 -16.09 -5.56 -20.72
CA MET A 86 -17.23 -5.37 -21.62
C MET A 86 -18.28 -6.46 -21.41
N PRO A 87 -19.58 -6.19 -21.65
CA PRO A 87 -20.59 -7.23 -21.65
C PRO A 87 -20.33 -8.28 -22.73
N ASP A 88 -20.97 -9.42 -22.59
CA ASP A 88 -21.11 -10.38 -23.69
C ASP A 88 -22.21 -9.90 -24.64
N MET A 89 -21.82 -9.57 -25.86
CA MET A 89 -22.70 -9.01 -26.89
C MET A 89 -23.08 -10.05 -27.97
N GLY A 90 -22.71 -11.33 -27.77
CA GLY A 90 -22.89 -12.40 -28.75
C GLY A 90 -21.72 -12.49 -29.72
N GLU A 91 -21.44 -13.69 -30.22
CA GLU A 91 -20.29 -13.97 -31.10
C GLU A 91 -20.27 -13.10 -32.37
N SER A 92 -21.45 -12.83 -32.93
CA SER A 92 -21.65 -12.00 -34.13
C SER A 92 -21.22 -10.55 -33.94
N VAL A 93 -21.26 -10.03 -32.71
CA VAL A 93 -20.87 -8.66 -32.34
C VAL A 93 -19.49 -8.64 -31.68
N ASN A 94 -19.19 -9.65 -30.87
CA ASN A 94 -17.91 -9.79 -30.18
C ASN A 94 -16.79 -9.98 -31.20
N LEU A 95 -16.98 -10.79 -32.25
CA LEU A 95 -15.98 -11.05 -33.30
C LEU A 95 -14.63 -11.61 -32.79
N ASN A 96 -14.59 -12.13 -31.55
CA ASN A 96 -13.35 -12.64 -30.95
C ASN A 96 -12.74 -13.76 -31.80
N ALA A 97 -13.55 -14.71 -32.28
CA ALA A 97 -13.11 -15.81 -33.14
C ALA A 97 -12.51 -15.33 -34.48
N ALA A 98 -13.19 -14.39 -35.14
CA ALA A 98 -12.77 -13.84 -36.42
C ALA A 98 -11.42 -13.11 -36.35
N LEU A 99 -11.07 -12.59 -35.16
CA LEU A 99 -9.83 -11.86 -34.90
C LEU A 99 -8.76 -12.70 -34.18
N GLY A 100 -9.01 -14.00 -33.96
CA GLY A 100 -8.07 -14.88 -33.25
C GLY A 100 -7.86 -14.53 -31.78
N LEU A 101 -8.83 -13.86 -31.15
CA LEU A 101 -8.80 -13.47 -29.74
C LEU A 101 -9.30 -14.62 -28.83
N PRO A 102 -8.84 -14.70 -27.57
CA PRO A 102 -9.28 -15.73 -26.64
C PRO A 102 -10.76 -15.56 -26.25
N CYS A 103 -11.38 -16.62 -25.72
CA CYS A 103 -12.79 -16.65 -25.31
C CYS A 103 -13.74 -16.28 -26.48
N THR A 104 -14.13 -17.30 -27.25
CA THR A 104 -14.87 -17.12 -28.52
C THR A 104 -16.34 -17.50 -28.46
N SER A 105 -16.83 -18.00 -27.33
CA SER A 105 -18.17 -18.59 -27.19
C SER A 105 -19.13 -17.77 -26.33
N GLU A 106 -20.38 -18.20 -26.20
CA GLU A 106 -21.34 -17.64 -25.23
C GLU A 106 -20.72 -17.45 -23.84
N GLY A 107 -20.95 -16.28 -23.24
CA GLY A 107 -20.41 -15.87 -21.95
C GLY A 107 -19.09 -15.11 -22.01
N CYS A 108 -18.57 -14.82 -23.20
CA CYS A 108 -17.32 -14.09 -23.38
C CYS A 108 -17.56 -12.58 -23.56
N ALA A 109 -16.78 -11.76 -22.88
CA ALA A 109 -16.75 -10.32 -23.10
C ALA A 109 -16.25 -10.00 -24.52
N LYS A 110 -16.70 -8.87 -25.07
CA LYS A 110 -16.08 -8.29 -26.26
C LYS A 110 -14.63 -7.85 -25.95
N LEU A 111 -13.67 -8.24 -26.80
CA LEU A 111 -12.23 -7.98 -26.58
C LEU A 111 -11.57 -7.09 -27.65
N ASN A 112 -12.35 -6.46 -28.53
CA ASN A 112 -11.83 -5.59 -29.59
C ASN A 112 -12.67 -4.34 -29.78
N ASN A 113 -12.01 -3.34 -30.33
CA ASN A 113 -12.54 -1.99 -30.50
C ASN A 113 -13.52 -1.85 -31.69
N SER A 114 -13.78 -2.91 -32.45
CA SER A 114 -14.65 -2.82 -33.63
C SER A 114 -16.08 -2.51 -33.22
N GLY A 115 -16.59 -1.35 -33.66
CA GLY A 115 -17.93 -0.88 -33.31
C GLY A 115 -18.05 -0.38 -31.87
N THR A 116 -16.94 -0.12 -31.18
CA THR A 116 -16.96 0.56 -29.89
C THR A 116 -16.73 2.07 -30.05
N ASN A 117 -16.97 2.82 -28.98
CA ASN A 117 -16.77 4.26 -28.89
C ASN A 117 -16.27 4.57 -27.48
N ALA A 118 -15.24 5.40 -27.36
CA ALA A 118 -14.67 5.81 -26.07
C ALA A 118 -15.68 6.31 -25.04
N ASN A 119 -16.71 7.05 -25.46
CA ASN A 119 -17.75 7.61 -24.60
C ASN A 119 -19.05 6.76 -24.53
N GLY A 120 -19.06 5.58 -25.16
CA GLY A 120 -20.24 4.71 -25.18
C GLY A 120 -20.44 3.91 -23.89
N THR A 121 -21.64 3.94 -23.34
CA THR A 121 -22.13 2.94 -22.36
C THR A 121 -22.67 1.74 -23.11
N TYR A 122 -22.37 0.53 -22.63
CA TYR A 122 -22.72 -0.73 -23.29
C TYR A 122 -23.60 -1.60 -22.41
N ILE A 123 -24.47 -2.37 -23.05
CA ILE A 123 -25.33 -3.36 -22.39
C ILE A 123 -25.33 -4.68 -23.17
N GLY A 124 -25.30 -5.78 -22.44
CA GLY A 124 -25.37 -7.14 -22.98
C GLY A 124 -25.53 -8.16 -21.85
N ARG A 125 -25.25 -9.43 -22.12
CA ARG A 125 -25.27 -10.46 -21.07
C ARG A 125 -24.06 -10.31 -20.15
N LEU A 126 -24.19 -10.79 -18.92
CA LEU A 126 -23.06 -10.90 -18.01
C LEU A 126 -22.01 -11.85 -18.63
N PRO A 127 -20.74 -11.42 -18.80
CA PRO A 127 -19.71 -12.22 -19.46
C PRO A 127 -19.12 -13.26 -18.51
N TRP A 128 -19.94 -14.22 -18.09
CA TRP A 128 -19.63 -15.19 -17.04
C TRP A 128 -18.37 -16.03 -17.30
N ARG A 129 -18.06 -16.38 -18.57
CA ARG A 129 -16.80 -17.09 -18.90
C ARG A 129 -15.59 -16.20 -18.69
N THR A 130 -15.66 -14.94 -19.12
CA THR A 130 -14.59 -13.96 -18.88
C THR A 130 -14.38 -13.71 -17.39
N LEU A 131 -15.46 -13.76 -16.61
CA LEU A 131 -15.43 -13.62 -15.16
C LEU A 131 -14.98 -14.90 -14.43
N GLY A 132 -14.89 -16.04 -15.12
CA GLY A 132 -14.47 -17.31 -14.53
C GLY A 132 -15.50 -17.94 -13.59
N ILE A 133 -16.79 -17.68 -13.83
CA ILE A 133 -17.92 -18.22 -13.06
C ILE A 133 -18.84 -19.03 -13.98
N GLU A 134 -19.78 -19.80 -13.40
CA GLU A 134 -20.84 -20.48 -14.16
C GLU A 134 -21.94 -19.49 -14.59
N PRO A 135 -22.77 -19.82 -15.61
CA PRO A 135 -23.86 -18.94 -16.05
C PRO A 135 -24.90 -18.76 -14.94
N LEU A 136 -24.91 -17.58 -14.33
CA LEU A 136 -25.84 -17.21 -13.27
C LEU A 136 -27.24 -16.94 -13.81
N ARG A 137 -28.25 -17.45 -13.11
CA ARG A 137 -29.66 -17.31 -13.47
C ARG A 137 -30.47 -16.71 -12.34
N ASP A 138 -31.44 -15.89 -12.70
CA ASP A 138 -32.41 -15.38 -11.77
C ASP A 138 -33.40 -16.46 -11.30
N GLY A 139 -34.29 -16.10 -10.36
CA GLY A 139 -35.32 -17.00 -9.84
C GLY A 139 -36.32 -17.52 -10.89
N TYR A 140 -36.32 -16.97 -12.11
CA TYR A 140 -37.16 -17.37 -13.24
C TYR A 140 -36.39 -18.18 -14.30
N GLY A 141 -35.09 -18.39 -14.11
CA GLY A 141 -34.24 -19.20 -14.99
C GLY A 141 -33.53 -18.41 -16.09
N GLU A 142 -33.62 -17.08 -16.07
CA GLU A 142 -33.05 -16.20 -17.09
C GLU A 142 -31.63 -15.79 -16.72
N CYS A 143 -30.73 -15.73 -17.70
CA CYS A 143 -29.38 -15.24 -17.47
C CYS A 143 -29.36 -13.74 -17.18
N LEU A 144 -28.37 -13.33 -16.39
CA LEU A 144 -28.20 -11.93 -16.00
C LEU A 144 -27.70 -11.08 -17.17
N TRP A 145 -28.17 -9.85 -17.18
CA TRP A 145 -27.73 -8.77 -18.08
C TRP A 145 -26.84 -7.80 -17.32
N TYR A 146 -26.01 -7.07 -18.04
CA TYR A 146 -24.99 -6.22 -17.47
C TYR A 146 -24.78 -4.99 -18.36
N ALA A 147 -24.84 -3.82 -17.73
CA ALA A 147 -24.53 -2.54 -18.35
C ALA A 147 -23.28 -1.94 -17.70
N VAL A 148 -22.42 -1.34 -18.52
CA VAL A 148 -21.14 -0.72 -18.11
C VAL A 148 -20.99 0.68 -18.68
N SER A 149 -20.64 1.63 -17.81
CA SER A 149 -20.31 3.01 -18.17
C SER A 149 -19.04 3.06 -19.00
N ALA A 150 -18.97 4.02 -19.92
CA ALA A 150 -17.78 4.21 -20.75
C ALA A 150 -16.51 4.46 -19.94
N SER A 151 -16.67 5.10 -18.78
CA SER A 151 -15.59 5.51 -17.90
C SER A 151 -14.86 4.36 -17.18
N HIS A 152 -15.39 3.14 -17.19
CA HIS A 152 -14.79 1.99 -16.48
C HIS A 152 -14.69 0.71 -17.33
N LYS A 153 -15.07 0.74 -18.62
CA LYS A 153 -14.98 -0.42 -19.50
C LYS A 153 -13.54 -0.66 -19.97
N THR A 154 -13.20 -1.91 -20.27
CA THR A 154 -11.85 -2.33 -20.69
C THR A 154 -11.41 -1.94 -22.10
N LEU A 155 -12.27 -1.32 -22.93
CA LEU A 155 -11.99 -1.02 -24.34
C LEU A 155 -12.21 0.46 -24.67
N GLU A 156 -11.33 1.04 -25.49
CA GLU A 156 -11.36 2.43 -25.97
C GLU A 156 -11.58 3.51 -24.91
N ASN A 157 -11.29 3.28 -23.63
CA ASN A 157 -11.47 4.30 -22.60
C ASN A 157 -10.40 5.39 -22.74
N SER A 158 -10.79 6.66 -22.87
CA SER A 158 -9.88 7.80 -22.96
C SER A 158 -9.83 8.66 -21.69
N GLY A 159 -10.58 8.28 -20.65
CA GLY A 159 -10.66 9.00 -19.38
C GLY A 159 -9.78 8.41 -18.29
N ALA A 160 -9.51 9.21 -17.26
CA ALA A 160 -8.90 8.73 -16.02
C ALA A 160 -9.86 7.80 -15.27
N VAL A 161 -9.33 6.72 -14.69
CA VAL A 161 -10.00 5.74 -13.85
C VAL A 161 -9.41 5.79 -12.44
N ASN A 162 -10.15 6.41 -11.55
CA ASN A 162 -9.86 6.62 -10.14
C ASN A 162 -11.18 6.77 -9.37
N TRP A 163 -11.11 6.97 -8.04
CA TRP A 163 -12.33 7.12 -7.23
C TRP A 163 -13.18 8.35 -7.55
N ASP A 164 -12.64 9.36 -8.24
CA ASP A 164 -13.38 10.54 -8.74
C ASP A 164 -13.98 10.34 -10.14
N THR A 165 -13.74 9.19 -10.78
CA THR A 165 -14.29 8.88 -12.10
C THR A 165 -15.80 8.66 -12.00
N LEU A 166 -16.55 9.54 -12.65
CA LEU A 166 -18.02 9.50 -12.60
C LEU A 166 -18.57 8.32 -13.41
N GLY A 167 -19.56 7.64 -12.83
CA GLY A 167 -20.46 6.77 -13.58
C GLY A 167 -21.30 7.60 -14.56
N GLN A 168 -21.61 7.01 -15.71
CA GLN A 168 -22.39 7.70 -16.74
C GLN A 168 -23.87 7.30 -16.72
N ILE A 169 -24.25 6.31 -15.90
CA ILE A 169 -25.62 5.86 -15.77
C ILE A 169 -26.37 6.75 -14.77
N ASP A 170 -27.49 7.33 -15.20
CA ASP A 170 -28.35 8.14 -14.34
C ASP A 170 -29.38 7.28 -13.60
N ILE A 171 -29.59 7.56 -12.31
CA ILE A 171 -30.70 7.01 -11.55
C ILE A 171 -31.87 8.01 -11.61
N VAL A 172 -33.02 7.54 -12.07
CA VAL A 172 -34.26 8.31 -12.07
C VAL A 172 -35.28 7.60 -11.19
N VAL A 173 -36.01 8.35 -10.37
CA VAL A 173 -37.07 7.81 -9.51
C VAL A 173 -38.44 8.14 -10.05
N ALA A 174 -39.38 7.22 -9.83
CA ALA A 174 -40.74 7.29 -10.33
C ALA A 174 -41.60 8.43 -9.73
N ASN A 175 -41.24 8.99 -8.57
CA ASN A 175 -42.09 9.91 -7.76
C ASN A 175 -41.75 11.41 -7.86
N GLY A 176 -41.14 11.87 -8.96
CA GLY A 176 -40.89 13.31 -9.20
C GLY A 176 -39.66 13.90 -8.48
N THR A 177 -39.37 15.19 -8.76
CA THR A 177 -38.08 15.86 -8.52
C THR A 177 -37.59 15.89 -7.07
N SER A 178 -38.48 15.96 -6.07
CA SER A 178 -38.07 15.93 -4.65
C SER A 178 -37.54 14.56 -4.20
N SER A 179 -38.07 13.47 -4.78
CA SER A 179 -37.57 12.12 -4.53
C SER A 179 -36.26 11.83 -5.28
N LEU A 180 -36.04 12.51 -6.42
CA LEU A 180 -34.80 12.41 -7.21
C LEU A 180 -33.60 12.98 -6.45
N ILE A 181 -33.80 14.10 -5.77
CA ILE A 181 -32.80 14.73 -4.88
C ILE A 181 -32.46 13.83 -3.68
N GLY A 182 -33.37 12.94 -3.26
CA GLY A 182 -33.11 11.95 -2.21
C GLY A 182 -32.48 10.64 -2.70
N ALA A 183 -32.53 10.34 -4.00
CA ALA A 183 -32.05 9.07 -4.56
C ALA A 183 -30.61 9.14 -5.10
N ILE A 184 -30.09 10.33 -5.35
CA ILE A 184 -28.68 10.59 -5.68
C ILE A 184 -28.22 11.72 -4.74
N ALA A 185 -27.36 11.40 -3.77
CA ALA A 185 -26.84 12.41 -2.84
C ALA A 185 -25.70 13.21 -3.49
N SER A 186 -24.97 12.60 -4.43
CA SER A 186 -23.85 13.19 -5.16
C SER A 186 -23.72 12.61 -6.58
N PRO A 187 -23.20 13.37 -7.57
CA PRO A 187 -22.86 12.83 -8.90
C PRO A 187 -21.97 11.56 -8.86
N HIS A 188 -21.21 11.36 -7.79
CA HIS A 188 -20.37 10.17 -7.60
C HIS A 188 -21.16 8.90 -7.21
N ASP A 189 -22.44 9.03 -6.82
CA ASP A 189 -23.33 7.88 -6.57
C ASP A 189 -23.85 7.27 -7.88
N ARG A 190 -23.59 7.92 -9.02
CA ARG A 190 -23.99 7.40 -10.34
C ARG A 190 -23.31 6.05 -10.59
N PRO A 191 -24.08 5.00 -10.92
CA PRO A 191 -23.51 3.66 -11.12
C PRO A 191 -22.50 3.65 -12.26
N LEU A 192 -21.35 3.01 -12.03
CA LEU A 192 -20.41 2.65 -13.10
C LEU A 192 -20.91 1.42 -13.85
N ALA A 193 -21.64 0.54 -13.19
CA ALA A 193 -22.25 -0.64 -13.77
C ALA A 193 -23.58 -0.99 -13.10
N ILE A 194 -24.46 -1.67 -13.83
CA ILE A 194 -25.69 -2.25 -13.28
C ILE A 194 -25.83 -3.67 -13.81
N ILE A 195 -26.09 -4.62 -12.90
CA ILE A 195 -26.42 -6.00 -13.23
C ILE A 195 -27.94 -6.16 -13.14
N PHE A 196 -28.56 -6.70 -14.17
CA PHE A 196 -30.01 -6.86 -14.24
C PHE A 196 -30.40 -8.33 -14.22
N SER A 197 -31.43 -8.66 -13.44
CA SER A 197 -32.21 -9.88 -13.61
C SER A 197 -33.46 -9.55 -14.44
N PRO A 198 -33.69 -10.21 -15.58
CA PRO A 198 -34.84 -9.96 -16.44
C PRO A 198 -36.19 -10.14 -15.74
N GLY A 199 -36.32 -11.17 -14.89
CA GLY A 199 -37.60 -11.57 -14.35
C GLY A 199 -38.50 -12.27 -15.39
N PRO A 200 -39.78 -12.50 -15.05
CA PRO A 200 -40.70 -13.21 -15.93
C PRO A 200 -40.96 -12.46 -17.24
N LEU A 201 -41.43 -13.16 -18.27
CA LEU A 201 -41.74 -12.55 -19.58
C LEU A 201 -42.81 -11.45 -19.45
N LEU A 202 -42.58 -10.29 -20.05
CA LEU A 202 -43.48 -9.14 -20.00
C LEU A 202 -43.97 -8.72 -21.39
N GLY A 203 -45.29 -8.71 -21.61
CA GLY A 203 -45.91 -8.15 -22.83
C GLY A 203 -45.40 -8.77 -24.13
N ASN A 204 -44.93 -7.92 -25.06
CA ASN A 204 -44.45 -8.31 -26.41
C ASN A 204 -42.97 -8.73 -26.45
N GLN A 205 -42.34 -9.01 -25.30
CA GLN A 205 -40.98 -9.52 -25.27
C GLN A 205 -40.87 -10.86 -26.02
N ASP A 206 -39.92 -10.99 -26.94
CA ASP A 206 -39.65 -12.22 -27.67
C ASP A 206 -38.25 -12.77 -27.33
N ARG A 207 -38.21 -13.76 -26.45
CA ARG A 207 -36.97 -14.43 -26.01
C ARG A 207 -36.67 -15.68 -26.84
N SER A 208 -37.17 -15.78 -28.07
CA SER A 208 -36.82 -16.88 -28.97
C SER A 208 -35.39 -16.77 -29.48
N ASP A 209 -34.80 -17.91 -29.82
CA ASP A 209 -33.49 -17.99 -30.45
C ASP A 209 -33.58 -17.51 -31.91
N LEU A 210 -32.70 -16.58 -32.28
CA LEU A 210 -32.63 -15.99 -33.62
C LEU A 210 -31.64 -16.75 -34.54
N GLY A 211 -30.86 -17.68 -34.01
CA GLY A 211 -29.87 -18.48 -34.74
C GLY A 211 -28.62 -17.71 -35.19
N THR A 212 -28.41 -16.50 -34.67
CA THR A 212 -27.27 -15.63 -35.02
C THR A 212 -26.04 -15.84 -34.15
N ASP A 213 -26.22 -16.32 -32.92
CA ASP A 213 -25.19 -16.42 -31.89
C ASP A 213 -25.36 -17.73 -31.11
N ASP A 214 -24.27 -18.24 -30.51
CA ASP A 214 -24.39 -19.33 -29.53
C ASP A 214 -25.17 -18.86 -28.30
N VAL A 215 -26.25 -19.57 -28.02
CA VAL A 215 -27.12 -19.37 -26.85
C VAL A 215 -27.41 -20.70 -26.14
N THR A 216 -26.52 -21.69 -26.28
CA THR A 216 -26.74 -23.05 -25.78
C THR A 216 -27.03 -23.08 -24.28
N LEU A 217 -26.33 -22.28 -23.49
CA LEU A 217 -26.50 -22.19 -22.05
C LEU A 217 -27.57 -21.16 -21.73
N CYS A 218 -27.44 -19.88 -22.10
CA CYS A 218 -28.39 -18.87 -21.62
C CYS A 218 -29.72 -18.81 -22.39
N ARG A 219 -29.83 -19.49 -23.54
CA ARG A 219 -31.03 -19.56 -24.42
C ARG A 219 -31.45 -18.19 -24.98
N GLY A 220 -32.45 -18.17 -25.84
CA GLY A 220 -33.05 -16.95 -26.40
C GLY A 220 -32.11 -16.14 -27.29
N ASN A 221 -32.14 -14.81 -27.20
CA ASN A 221 -31.33 -13.90 -28.02
C ASN A 221 -30.58 -12.80 -27.23
N TYR A 222 -29.68 -12.07 -27.91
CA TYR A 222 -28.89 -10.95 -27.36
C TYR A 222 -29.53 -9.57 -27.55
N ASN A 223 -30.84 -9.49 -27.79
CA ASN A 223 -31.54 -8.21 -27.85
C ASN A 223 -32.05 -7.79 -26.45
N PRO A 224 -31.49 -6.75 -25.80
CA PRO A 224 -31.86 -6.34 -24.44
C PRO A 224 -33.35 -5.95 -24.29
N SER A 225 -34.00 -5.46 -25.35
CA SER A 225 -35.45 -5.13 -25.27
C SER A 225 -36.34 -6.32 -24.95
N ASN A 226 -35.92 -7.52 -25.35
CA ASN A 226 -36.66 -8.75 -25.11
C ASN A 226 -36.58 -9.23 -23.64
N TYR A 227 -35.80 -8.56 -22.79
CA TYR A 227 -35.55 -9.01 -21.42
C TYR A 227 -35.79 -7.91 -20.39
N ILE A 228 -35.25 -6.71 -20.62
CA ILE A 228 -35.10 -5.67 -19.57
C ILE A 228 -35.73 -4.31 -19.91
N ALA A 229 -36.28 -4.14 -21.12
CA ALA A 229 -36.97 -2.90 -21.48
C ALA A 229 -38.34 -2.76 -20.83
N SER A 230 -38.73 -1.52 -20.58
CA SER A 230 -40.07 -1.16 -20.11
C SER A 230 -41.04 -0.89 -21.26
N ASN A 231 -42.35 -1.08 -21.04
CA ASN A 231 -43.42 -0.70 -21.97
C ASN A 231 -43.84 0.78 -21.84
N VAL A 232 -43.07 1.62 -21.13
CA VAL A 232 -43.39 3.04 -20.96
C VAL A 232 -42.96 3.79 -22.22
N GLY A 233 -43.92 4.42 -22.89
CA GLY A 233 -43.66 5.44 -23.91
C GLY A 233 -42.86 6.63 -23.35
N PRO A 234 -42.46 7.59 -24.19
CA PRO A 234 -41.27 8.42 -24.01
C PRO A 234 -41.21 9.18 -22.68
N VAL A 235 -40.13 8.95 -21.92
CA VAL A 235 -39.53 10.04 -21.12
C VAL A 235 -38.99 11.06 -22.14
N PRO A 236 -39.19 12.39 -21.98
CA PRO A 236 -39.23 13.30 -23.13
C PRO A 236 -37.93 13.44 -23.94
N ALA A 237 -38.12 13.36 -25.26
CA ALA A 237 -37.31 13.82 -26.40
C ALA A 237 -35.88 13.25 -26.56
N GLY A 238 -35.74 12.33 -27.51
CA GLY A 238 -34.46 11.75 -27.90
C GLY A 238 -34.59 10.83 -29.09
N SER A 239 -33.90 9.69 -29.16
CA SER A 239 -33.98 8.70 -30.24
C SER A 239 -33.53 7.33 -29.70
N ALA A 240 -34.02 6.26 -30.33
CA ALA A 240 -33.65 4.85 -30.18
C ALA A 240 -34.23 4.10 -28.95
N TYR A 241 -35.37 3.46 -29.22
CA TYR A 241 -35.70 2.13 -28.69
C TYR A 241 -34.57 1.15 -29.08
N PHE A 242 -34.18 0.24 -28.17
CA PHE A 242 -33.25 -0.88 -28.43
C PHE A 242 -33.49 -1.53 -29.81
N SER A 243 -32.79 -1.11 -30.86
CA SER A 243 -33.06 -1.52 -32.24
C SER A 243 -32.31 -2.81 -32.62
N GLY A 244 -32.29 -3.78 -31.71
CA GLY A 244 -31.89 -5.16 -32.04
C GLY A 244 -30.39 -5.44 -32.16
N VAL A 245 -29.50 -4.51 -31.80
CA VAL A 245 -28.06 -4.77 -31.62
C VAL A 245 -27.59 -3.95 -30.44
N ALA A 246 -26.64 -4.46 -29.67
CA ALA A 246 -26.11 -3.79 -28.49
C ALA A 246 -25.78 -2.32 -28.76
N GLU A 247 -26.45 -1.42 -28.02
CA GLU A 247 -26.50 0.00 -28.38
C GLU A 247 -25.35 0.79 -27.76
N THR A 248 -24.86 1.77 -28.52
CA THR A 248 -23.92 2.78 -28.03
C THR A 248 -24.71 4.01 -27.61
N LEU A 249 -24.80 4.27 -26.29
CA LEU A 249 -25.43 5.48 -25.76
C LEU A 249 -24.37 6.60 -25.73
N THR A 250 -24.46 7.55 -26.65
CA THR A 250 -23.42 8.59 -26.87
C THR A 250 -23.84 10.03 -26.54
N SER A 251 -25.12 10.29 -26.27
CA SER A 251 -25.62 11.65 -25.94
C SER A 251 -26.95 11.65 -25.17
N ASP A 252 -27.28 12.77 -24.54
CA ASP A 252 -28.56 12.99 -23.83
C ASP A 252 -29.79 12.79 -24.72
N ALA A 253 -29.62 12.94 -26.03
CA ALA A 253 -30.66 12.71 -27.02
C ALA A 253 -30.93 11.21 -27.28
N ASN A 254 -30.24 10.25 -26.66
CA ASN A 254 -30.47 8.81 -26.86
C ASN A 254 -30.65 8.04 -25.52
N ARG A 255 -31.23 8.67 -24.49
CA ARG A 255 -31.40 8.02 -23.17
C ARG A 255 -32.45 6.90 -23.22
N VAL A 256 -32.08 5.71 -22.74
CA VAL A 256 -32.99 4.56 -22.58
C VAL A 256 -33.25 4.33 -21.09
N ALA A 257 -34.53 4.34 -20.69
CA ALA A 257 -34.92 4.14 -19.29
C ALA A 257 -35.06 2.63 -18.98
N LEU A 258 -34.38 2.18 -17.91
CA LEU A 258 -34.41 0.80 -17.42
C LEU A 258 -34.88 0.75 -15.96
N ALA A 259 -35.76 -0.19 -15.64
CA ALA A 259 -36.23 -0.37 -14.27
C ALA A 259 -35.24 -1.22 -13.46
N THR A 260 -34.88 -0.75 -12.27
CA THR A 260 -33.95 -1.44 -11.35
C THR A 260 -34.62 -1.97 -10.08
N GLN A 261 -35.88 -1.61 -9.81
CA GLN A 261 -36.58 -1.94 -8.55
C GLN A 261 -37.60 -3.08 -8.66
N GLY A 262 -37.55 -3.91 -9.71
CA GLY A 262 -38.52 -4.98 -9.91
C GLY A 262 -39.78 -4.46 -10.59
N ALA A 263 -40.95 -4.76 -10.00
CA ALA A 263 -42.23 -4.39 -10.59
C ALA A 263 -42.41 -2.88 -10.60
N VAL A 264 -42.50 -2.29 -11.79
CA VAL A 264 -42.88 -0.89 -12.01
C VAL A 264 -44.25 -0.91 -12.69
N LEU A 265 -45.19 -0.19 -12.11
CA LEU A 265 -46.54 -0.06 -12.63
C LEU A 265 -46.74 1.36 -13.18
N THR A 266 -47.52 1.49 -14.24
CA THR A 266 -47.89 2.78 -14.84
C THR A 266 -49.39 2.99 -14.81
N ASN A 267 -49.83 4.23 -14.63
CA ASN A 267 -51.21 4.64 -14.92
C ASN A 267 -51.37 4.81 -16.43
N PRO A 268 -52.26 4.06 -17.10
CA PRO A 268 -52.51 4.25 -18.52
C PRO A 268 -53.10 5.63 -18.86
N GLY A 269 -53.76 6.29 -17.90
CA GLY A 269 -54.45 7.56 -18.12
C GLY A 269 -53.56 8.79 -18.06
N ASP A 270 -52.55 8.80 -17.17
CA ASP A 270 -51.68 9.97 -16.94
C ASP A 270 -50.17 9.68 -17.00
N GLY A 271 -49.76 8.42 -17.13
CA GLY A 271 -48.36 8.00 -17.23
C GLY A 271 -47.58 7.98 -15.91
N THR A 272 -48.24 8.17 -14.76
CA THR A 272 -47.60 8.11 -13.44
C THR A 272 -47.03 6.73 -13.17
N LEU A 273 -45.81 6.65 -12.62
CA LEU A 273 -45.10 5.41 -12.33
C LEU A 273 -45.11 5.10 -10.82
N TRP A 274 -45.28 3.84 -10.45
CA TRP A 274 -45.19 3.34 -9.09
C TRP A 274 -44.27 2.12 -8.97
N ALA A 275 -43.47 2.08 -7.91
CA ALA A 275 -42.66 0.91 -7.58
C ALA A 275 -43.45 -0.08 -6.72
N ASN A 276 -43.42 -1.36 -7.11
CA ASN A 276 -43.93 -2.55 -6.40
C ASN A 276 -45.44 -2.65 -6.16
N ALA A 277 -46.15 -1.54 -5.94
CA ALA A 277 -47.57 -1.56 -5.60
C ALA A 277 -48.36 -0.47 -6.33
N CYS A 278 -49.55 -0.85 -6.82
CA CYS A 278 -50.54 0.09 -7.35
C CYS A 278 -51.33 0.71 -6.18
N PRO A 279 -51.48 2.04 -6.11
CA PRO A 279 -52.32 2.68 -5.11
C PRO A 279 -53.77 2.16 -5.17
N THR A 280 -54.42 2.09 -4.01
CA THR A 280 -55.81 1.59 -3.92
C THR A 280 -56.76 2.51 -4.69
N GLY A 281 -57.55 1.94 -5.60
CA GLY A 281 -58.52 2.67 -6.42
C GLY A 281 -57.96 3.25 -7.72
N THR A 282 -56.71 2.94 -8.07
CA THR A 282 -56.08 3.36 -9.32
C THR A 282 -55.99 2.20 -10.31
N ASP A 283 -56.20 2.47 -11.59
CA ASP A 283 -55.91 1.51 -12.66
C ASP A 283 -54.42 1.57 -13.00
N CYS A 284 -53.70 0.47 -12.76
CA CYS A 284 -52.29 0.36 -13.09
C CYS A 284 -51.99 -0.85 -13.99
N SER A 285 -51.02 -0.72 -14.90
CA SER A 285 -50.48 -1.82 -15.69
C SER A 285 -49.00 -2.05 -15.37
N LEU A 286 -48.58 -3.32 -15.33
CA LEU A 286 -47.18 -3.67 -15.15
C LEU A 286 -46.40 -3.28 -16.42
N THR A 287 -45.39 -2.42 -16.25
CA THR A 287 -44.63 -1.85 -17.37
C THR A 287 -43.17 -2.26 -17.36
N ALA A 288 -42.63 -2.67 -16.22
CA ALA A 288 -41.33 -3.29 -16.10
C ALA A 288 -41.31 -4.23 -14.89
N ASN A 289 -40.47 -5.26 -14.90
CA ASN A 289 -40.37 -6.23 -13.81
C ASN A 289 -38.93 -6.65 -13.50
N SER A 290 -37.95 -6.05 -14.17
CA SER A 290 -36.53 -6.34 -13.97
C SER A 290 -36.01 -5.75 -12.67
N ARG A 291 -35.08 -6.47 -12.03
CA ARG A 291 -34.36 -5.97 -10.84
C ARG A 291 -32.92 -5.67 -11.21
N GLY A 292 -32.38 -4.59 -10.69
CA GLY A 292 -31.02 -4.13 -10.94
C GLY A 292 -30.21 -4.07 -9.64
N LEU A 293 -28.94 -4.46 -9.71
CA LEU A 293 -27.94 -4.24 -8.68
C LEU A 293 -26.89 -3.28 -9.24
N ALA A 294 -26.88 -2.05 -8.71
CA ALA A 294 -25.94 -1.01 -9.10
C ALA A 294 -24.58 -1.16 -8.38
N ILE A 295 -23.51 -0.86 -9.11
CA ILE A 295 -22.15 -0.75 -8.59
C ILE A 295 -21.73 0.71 -8.74
N ALA A 296 -21.50 1.40 -7.64
CA ALA A 296 -20.99 2.77 -7.63
C ALA A 296 -19.45 2.78 -7.62
N PRO A 297 -18.80 3.84 -8.16
CA PRO A 297 -17.35 4.03 -8.06
C PRO A 297 -16.82 3.84 -6.64
N ASP A 298 -17.46 4.44 -5.65
CA ASP A 298 -16.98 4.36 -4.25
C ASP A 298 -17.02 2.92 -3.71
N THR A 299 -18.00 2.11 -4.11
CA THR A 299 -18.03 0.68 -3.74
C THR A 299 -16.84 -0.06 -4.33
N LEU A 300 -16.52 0.19 -5.59
CA LEU A 300 -15.38 -0.44 -6.28
C LEU A 300 -14.05 0.01 -5.67
N PHE A 301 -13.84 1.32 -5.50
CA PHE A 301 -12.57 1.84 -4.99
C PHE A 301 -12.37 1.57 -3.49
N ASN A 302 -13.44 1.39 -2.71
CA ASN A 302 -13.34 0.87 -1.35
C ASN A 302 -12.87 -0.59 -1.31
N ALA A 303 -13.22 -1.40 -2.31
CA ALA A 303 -12.66 -2.74 -2.45
C ALA A 303 -11.19 -2.68 -2.91
N LEU A 304 -10.87 -1.83 -3.90
CA LEU A 304 -9.49 -1.65 -4.39
C LEU A 304 -8.54 -1.18 -3.30
N ARG A 305 -8.97 -0.28 -2.40
CA ARG A 305 -8.13 0.18 -1.28
C ARG A 305 -7.71 -0.95 -0.34
N LYS A 306 -8.47 -2.05 -0.27
CA LYS A 306 -8.10 -3.23 0.53
C LYS A 306 -7.04 -4.10 -0.16
N ASN A 307 -6.76 -3.86 -1.44
CA ASN A 307 -5.77 -4.58 -2.23
C ASN A 307 -4.36 -4.01 -1.96
N THR A 308 -3.45 -4.86 -1.50
CA THR A 308 -2.06 -4.47 -1.19
C THR A 308 -1.29 -3.97 -2.42
N ASN A 309 -1.52 -4.51 -3.62
CA ASN A 309 -0.84 -4.08 -4.84
C ASN A 309 -1.30 -2.67 -5.26
N PHE A 310 -2.59 -2.35 -5.10
CA PHE A 310 -3.12 -1.02 -5.33
C PHE A 310 -2.45 0.03 -4.42
N LEU A 311 -2.38 -0.26 -3.12
CA LEU A 311 -1.69 0.61 -2.15
C LEU A 311 -0.19 0.76 -2.48
N THR A 312 0.45 -0.35 -2.84
CA THR A 312 1.88 -0.37 -3.22
C THR A 312 2.13 0.51 -4.45
N ASP A 313 1.28 0.46 -5.47
CA ASP A 313 1.44 1.28 -6.67
C ASP A 313 1.28 2.78 -6.38
N ILE A 314 0.26 3.18 -5.61
CA ILE A 314 0.08 4.59 -5.25
C ILE A 314 1.28 5.11 -4.43
N ASN A 315 1.73 4.33 -3.43
CA ASN A 315 2.91 4.70 -2.64
C ASN A 315 4.18 4.76 -3.50
N SER A 316 4.38 3.80 -4.42
CA SER A 316 5.55 3.80 -5.33
C SER A 316 5.55 5.00 -6.26
N MET A 317 4.38 5.38 -6.78
CA MET A 317 4.22 6.61 -7.58
C MET A 317 4.59 7.85 -6.77
N MET A 318 4.09 7.97 -5.53
CA MET A 318 4.38 9.09 -4.64
C MET A 318 5.86 9.18 -4.29
N ASP A 319 6.50 8.06 -3.91
CA ASP A 319 7.92 8.02 -3.58
C ASP A 319 8.79 8.42 -4.77
N ARG A 320 8.42 8.00 -5.98
CA ARG A 320 9.12 8.38 -7.20
C ARG A 320 8.96 9.88 -7.52
N ILE A 321 7.77 10.44 -7.35
CA ILE A 321 7.54 11.87 -7.50
C ILE A 321 8.35 12.68 -6.47
N VAL A 322 8.43 12.22 -5.22
CA VAL A 322 9.30 12.85 -4.20
C VAL A 322 10.76 12.86 -4.66
N GLY A 323 11.28 11.73 -5.12
CA GLY A 323 12.66 11.63 -5.62
C GLY A 323 12.92 12.55 -6.81
N CYS A 324 12.01 12.58 -7.78
CA CYS A 324 12.07 13.49 -8.92
C CYS A 324 12.09 14.95 -8.48
N LEU A 325 11.07 15.36 -7.72
CA LEU A 325 10.93 16.75 -7.32
C LEU A 325 12.08 17.21 -6.45
N ARG A 326 12.64 16.35 -5.59
CA ARG A 326 13.80 16.66 -4.75
C ARG A 326 14.96 17.23 -5.56
N ASP A 327 15.30 16.60 -6.69
CA ASP A 327 16.43 17.02 -7.53
C ASP A 327 16.04 18.14 -8.52
N ASP A 328 14.74 18.37 -8.72
CA ASP A 328 14.16 19.24 -9.76
C ASP A 328 13.25 20.36 -9.22
N ILE A 329 13.36 20.75 -7.93
CA ILE A 329 12.45 21.77 -7.34
C ILE A 329 12.43 23.07 -8.17
N SER A 330 13.56 23.48 -8.75
CA SER A 330 13.65 24.67 -9.60
C SER A 330 13.09 24.51 -11.03
N THR A 331 12.89 23.28 -11.53
CA THR A 331 12.41 22.98 -12.90
C THR A 331 10.96 22.50 -12.94
N SER A 332 10.38 22.11 -11.78
CA SER A 332 9.00 21.61 -11.63
C SER A 332 7.89 22.57 -12.09
N GLY A 333 8.20 23.84 -12.38
CA GLY A 333 7.24 24.84 -12.86
C GLY A 333 6.17 25.27 -11.85
N VAL A 334 6.19 24.71 -10.63
CA VAL A 334 5.26 25.06 -9.54
C VAL A 334 5.92 26.08 -8.61
N ALA A 335 5.64 27.37 -8.85
CA ALA A 335 5.96 28.42 -7.89
C ALA A 335 4.88 28.45 -6.79
N GLY A 336 5.23 28.07 -5.56
CA GLY A 336 4.30 28.03 -4.44
C GLY A 336 3.54 26.71 -4.34
N PHE A 337 2.21 26.76 -4.33
CA PHE A 337 1.35 25.59 -4.13
C PHE A 337 0.43 25.35 -5.32
N GLY A 338 0.31 24.10 -5.76
CA GLY A 338 -0.64 23.70 -6.79
C GLY A 338 -0.49 22.25 -7.22
N LYS A 339 -1.27 21.83 -8.21
CA LYS A 339 -1.08 20.53 -8.85
C LYS A 339 0.22 20.50 -9.63
N ILE A 340 0.88 19.33 -9.68
CA ILE A 340 2.07 19.13 -10.51
C ILE A 340 1.73 19.44 -11.97
N GLN A 341 2.47 20.37 -12.57
CA GLN A 341 2.33 20.69 -13.98
C GLN A 341 3.21 19.73 -14.80
N GLY A 342 2.64 19.07 -15.80
CA GLY A 342 3.41 18.17 -16.65
C GLY A 342 2.54 17.40 -17.63
N LEU A 343 3.12 17.08 -18.79
CA LEU A 343 2.49 16.18 -19.76
C LEU A 343 2.52 14.75 -19.23
N ASP A 344 1.56 13.92 -19.66
CA ASP A 344 1.46 12.52 -19.28
C ASP A 344 2.66 11.66 -19.73
N ASN A 345 3.66 12.23 -20.40
CA ASN A 345 4.88 11.57 -20.87
C ASN A 345 6.16 11.98 -20.10
N ASN A 346 6.03 12.60 -18.91
CA ASN A 346 7.16 12.93 -18.06
C ASN A 346 8.05 11.69 -17.79
N SER A 347 9.38 11.82 -17.92
CA SER A 347 10.34 10.70 -17.76
C SER A 347 10.38 10.12 -16.34
N CYS A 348 9.89 10.90 -15.39
CA CYS A 348 10.06 10.75 -13.98
C CYS A 348 8.84 10.08 -13.34
N TYR A 349 7.64 10.47 -13.74
CA TYR A 349 6.38 9.92 -13.22
C TYR A 349 5.28 9.82 -14.28
N GLY A 350 5.56 9.97 -15.58
CA GLY A 350 4.56 9.88 -16.64
C GLY A 350 3.93 8.49 -16.83
N ALA A 351 3.01 8.37 -17.78
CA ALA A 351 2.22 7.18 -18.09
C ALA A 351 3.05 5.92 -18.38
N SER A 352 4.26 6.08 -18.92
CA SER A 352 5.16 4.96 -19.25
C SER A 352 6.04 4.52 -18.07
N VAL A 353 6.00 5.24 -16.95
CA VAL A 353 6.83 4.99 -15.78
C VAL A 353 6.13 4.00 -14.85
N VAL A 354 6.84 3.00 -14.34
CA VAL A 354 6.30 2.04 -13.37
C VAL A 354 6.03 2.73 -12.02
N PRO A 355 4.83 2.61 -11.42
CA PRO A 355 3.69 1.82 -11.90
C PRO A 355 2.95 2.52 -13.06
N ARG A 356 2.89 1.83 -14.21
CA ARG A 356 2.47 2.43 -15.49
C ARG A 356 1.04 2.93 -15.42
N GLY A 357 0.78 4.06 -16.06
CA GLY A 357 -0.55 4.66 -16.13
C GLY A 357 -1.06 5.29 -14.83
N TYR A 358 -0.41 5.15 -13.67
CA TYR A 358 -0.98 5.68 -12.43
C TYR A 358 -1.02 7.21 -12.40
N TYR A 359 0.07 7.90 -12.72
CA TYR A 359 0.09 9.36 -12.71
C TYR A 359 -1.02 10.01 -13.56
N PRO A 360 -1.23 9.70 -14.85
CA PRO A 360 -2.31 10.33 -15.61
C PRO A 360 -3.70 10.02 -15.02
N ASN A 361 -3.87 8.87 -14.38
CA ASN A 361 -5.11 8.49 -13.72
C ASN A 361 -5.30 9.18 -12.36
N TYR A 362 -4.25 9.65 -11.68
CA TYR A 362 -4.35 10.23 -10.33
C TYR A 362 -3.80 11.66 -10.22
N LYS A 363 -3.33 12.28 -11.30
CA LYS A 363 -2.69 13.61 -11.29
C LYS A 363 -3.57 14.72 -10.71
N ASP A 364 -4.89 14.59 -10.82
CA ASP A 364 -5.84 15.54 -10.23
C ASP A 364 -5.81 15.54 -8.70
N MET A 365 -5.27 14.49 -8.07
CA MET A 365 -5.15 14.31 -6.63
C MET A 365 -3.78 14.72 -6.10
N ILE A 366 -2.82 15.01 -6.98
CA ILE A 366 -1.42 15.23 -6.58
C ILE A 366 -1.13 16.73 -6.54
N PHE A 367 -0.79 17.22 -5.36
CA PHE A 367 -0.39 18.62 -5.14
C PHE A 367 1.05 18.69 -4.68
N VAL A 368 1.70 19.81 -4.96
CA VAL A 368 3.04 20.14 -4.48
C VAL A 368 3.02 21.52 -3.88
N SER A 369 3.74 21.67 -2.78
CA SER A 369 4.17 22.97 -2.26
C SER A 369 5.68 23.05 -2.33
N THR A 370 6.20 24.14 -2.90
CA THR A 370 7.64 24.51 -2.86
C THR A 370 7.94 25.53 -1.75
N ALA A 371 7.02 25.71 -0.80
CA ALA A 371 7.26 26.55 0.37
C ALA A 371 8.14 25.81 1.39
N ASN A 372 9.30 26.41 1.70
CA ASN A 372 10.09 26.03 2.87
C ASN A 372 9.17 26.01 4.10
N GLY A 373 9.03 24.84 4.71
CA GLY A 373 8.06 24.58 5.77
C GLY A 373 8.35 23.25 6.47
N SER A 374 7.49 22.85 7.40
CA SER A 374 7.62 21.53 8.04
C SER A 374 6.54 20.57 7.57
N VAL A 375 6.88 19.30 7.38
CA VAL A 375 5.93 18.21 7.16
C VAL A 375 5.99 17.28 8.37
N ASN A 376 4.87 17.11 9.06
CA ASN A 376 4.80 16.31 10.29
C ASN A 376 5.82 16.70 11.38
N GLY A 377 6.28 17.96 11.36
CA GLY A 377 7.30 18.50 12.27
C GLY A 377 8.73 18.47 11.72
N GLU A 378 8.98 17.74 10.63
CA GLU A 378 10.29 17.66 9.97
C GLU A 378 10.50 18.85 9.01
N SER A 379 11.70 19.42 8.97
CA SER A 379 12.02 20.53 8.05
C SER A 379 12.16 20.03 6.61
N CYS A 380 11.43 20.64 5.67
CA CYS A 380 11.36 20.23 4.27
C CYS A 380 11.51 21.44 3.33
N ALA A 381 12.11 21.22 2.15
CA ALA A 381 12.09 22.22 1.07
C ALA A 381 10.71 22.37 0.43
N GLY A 382 9.85 21.38 0.62
CA GLY A 382 8.47 21.39 0.15
C GLY A 382 7.70 20.19 0.63
N ALA A 383 6.50 20.01 0.10
CA ALA A 383 5.64 18.89 0.40
C ALA A 383 4.95 18.37 -0.86
N LEU A 384 4.83 17.05 -0.96
CA LEU A 384 4.00 16.36 -1.94
C LEU A 384 2.75 15.84 -1.24
N PHE A 385 1.58 16.15 -1.78
CA PHE A 385 0.29 15.75 -1.25
C PHE A 385 -0.37 14.80 -2.23
N PHE A 386 -1.08 13.82 -1.67
CA PHE A 386 -2.03 13.01 -2.40
C PHE A 386 -3.37 13.07 -1.68
N ALA A 387 -4.30 13.79 -2.31
CA ALA A 387 -5.68 13.93 -1.91
C ALA A 387 -6.38 12.59 -2.05
N ASN A 388 -6.87 12.07 -0.94
CA ASN A 388 -7.44 10.73 -0.90
C ASN A 388 -8.87 10.71 -1.46
N GLN A 389 -9.68 9.70 -1.08
CA GLN A 389 -11.10 9.70 -1.43
C GLN A 389 -11.80 10.93 -0.84
N ARG A 390 -12.92 11.33 -1.43
CA ARG A 390 -13.63 12.55 -1.00
C ARG A 390 -14.10 12.43 0.46
N GLY A 391 -13.84 13.47 1.24
CA GLY A 391 -14.42 13.66 2.56
C GLY A 391 -15.87 14.16 2.51
N GLN A 392 -16.50 14.27 3.68
CA GLN A 392 -17.86 14.78 3.80
C GLN A 392 -17.95 16.22 3.25
N GLY A 393 -18.88 16.44 2.31
CA GLY A 393 -19.12 17.76 1.71
C GLY A 393 -18.20 18.13 0.55
N GLN A 394 -17.20 17.30 0.21
CA GLN A 394 -16.39 17.49 -0.99
C GLN A 394 -17.10 16.94 -2.24
N SER A 395 -16.98 17.67 -3.35
CA SER A 395 -17.41 17.24 -4.69
C SER A 395 -16.28 17.46 -5.67
N ARG A 396 -16.07 16.55 -6.63
CA ARG A 396 -15.01 16.66 -7.66
C ARG A 396 -15.56 16.38 -9.07
N ALA A 397 -16.84 16.70 -9.29
CA ALA A 397 -17.59 16.33 -10.48
C ALA A 397 -17.39 17.30 -11.66
N THR A 398 -17.35 18.61 -11.38
CA THR A 398 -17.25 19.67 -12.41
C THR A 398 -15.85 20.27 -12.51
N ALA A 399 -15.56 21.01 -13.58
CA ALA A 399 -14.29 21.75 -13.69
C ALA A 399 -14.12 22.79 -12.57
N ALA A 400 -15.21 23.42 -12.12
CA ALA A 400 -15.20 24.35 -10.99
C ALA A 400 -14.89 23.63 -9.67
N ASP A 401 -15.50 22.45 -9.46
CA ASP A 401 -15.21 21.61 -8.30
C ASP A 401 -13.73 21.21 -8.26
N LYS A 402 -13.19 20.79 -9.40
CA LYS A 402 -11.81 20.34 -9.55
C LYS A 402 -10.76 21.46 -9.42
N ALA A 403 -11.17 22.71 -9.54
CA ALA A 403 -10.32 23.88 -9.34
C ALA A 403 -10.27 24.34 -7.87
N ASN A 404 -11.22 23.88 -7.04
CA ASN A 404 -11.27 24.23 -5.63
C ASN A 404 -10.48 23.23 -4.78
N ASN A 405 -9.34 23.66 -4.23
CA ASN A 405 -8.46 22.80 -3.43
C ASN A 405 -9.13 22.25 -2.16
N ALA A 406 -10.13 22.93 -1.61
CA ALA A 406 -10.89 22.44 -0.45
C ALA A 406 -11.75 21.20 -0.77
N ASN A 407 -11.98 20.93 -2.06
CA ASN A 407 -12.60 19.68 -2.49
C ASN A 407 -11.61 18.52 -2.50
N TYR A 408 -10.30 18.76 -2.36
CA TYR A 408 -9.26 17.74 -2.42
C TYR A 408 -8.58 17.49 -1.09
N LEU A 409 -8.20 18.56 -0.39
CA LEU A 409 -7.40 18.50 0.81
C LEU A 409 -8.25 18.73 2.06
N GLU A 410 -7.81 18.22 3.20
CA GLU A 410 -8.46 18.37 4.51
C GLU A 410 -7.52 18.95 5.58
N GLY A 411 -8.11 19.38 6.70
CA GLY A 411 -7.36 19.86 7.86
C GLY A 411 -6.40 21.01 7.52
N ILE A 412 -5.15 20.90 7.95
CA ILE A 412 -4.11 21.93 7.75
C ILE A 412 -3.75 22.16 6.29
N ASN A 413 -3.92 21.14 5.45
CA ASN A 413 -3.47 21.18 4.06
C ASN A 413 -4.47 21.98 3.19
N THR A 414 -5.71 22.17 3.64
CA THR A 414 -6.75 22.96 2.94
C THR A 414 -6.34 24.39 2.64
N ALA A 415 -5.54 25.01 3.52
CA ALA A 415 -5.12 26.39 3.38
C ALA A 415 -4.19 26.59 2.17
N GLY A 416 -3.45 25.54 1.78
CA GLY A 416 -2.45 25.59 0.72
C GLY A 416 -1.35 26.64 0.93
N GLY A 417 -0.41 26.72 -0.01
CA GLY A 417 0.53 27.84 -0.10
C GLY A 417 1.76 27.70 0.78
N THR A 418 1.66 28.08 2.06
CA THR A 418 2.79 28.22 3.01
C THR A 418 2.34 27.90 4.43
N GLY A 419 2.89 26.86 5.05
CA GLY A 419 2.58 26.50 6.42
C GLY A 419 3.24 25.18 6.82
N PRO A 420 3.19 24.81 8.10
CA PRO A 420 3.35 23.41 8.45
C PRO A 420 2.29 22.60 7.68
N PHE A 421 2.67 21.41 7.24
CA PHE A 421 1.79 20.44 6.60
C PHE A 421 1.78 19.16 7.45
N SER A 422 0.67 18.43 7.41
CA SER A 422 0.57 17.18 8.17
C SER A 422 -0.37 16.20 7.50
N GLY A 423 -0.01 14.92 7.58
CA GLY A 423 -0.79 13.81 7.06
C GLY A 423 -0.03 12.51 7.26
N GLN A 424 -0.68 11.40 6.94
CA GLN A 424 0.02 10.12 6.89
C GLN A 424 1.04 10.15 5.76
N GLU A 425 2.20 9.49 5.92
CA GLU A 425 3.19 9.51 4.85
C GLU A 425 2.84 8.52 3.73
N GLN A 426 2.19 7.40 4.06
CA GLN A 426 1.79 6.38 3.11
C GLN A 426 0.28 6.24 3.06
N ILE A 427 -0.27 5.93 1.89
CA ILE A 427 -1.62 5.39 1.83
C ILE A 427 -1.60 3.96 2.40
N ASP A 428 -2.54 3.67 3.29
CA ASP A 428 -2.73 2.35 3.88
C ASP A 428 -4.22 2.00 3.94
N ARG A 429 -4.51 0.81 4.45
CA ARG A 429 -5.85 0.36 4.79
C ARG A 429 -6.49 1.34 5.77
N VAL A 430 -7.79 1.53 5.62
CA VAL A 430 -8.58 2.32 6.57
C VAL A 430 -8.48 1.66 7.95
N SER A 431 -8.10 2.45 8.94
CA SER A 431 -7.92 2.04 10.33
C SER A 431 -8.21 3.22 11.25
N ASP A 432 -8.14 3.02 12.56
CA ASP A 432 -8.26 4.10 13.54
C ASP A 432 -7.16 5.17 13.38
N LEU A 433 -6.07 4.86 12.64
CA LEU A 433 -4.96 5.78 12.38
C LEU A 433 -5.01 6.44 10.99
N GLN A 434 -5.87 5.96 10.08
CA GLN A 434 -6.01 6.52 8.73
C GLN A 434 -7.44 6.41 8.21
N SER A 435 -8.09 7.55 7.97
CA SER A 435 -9.42 7.61 7.36
C SER A 435 -9.38 7.49 5.83
N THR A 436 -10.54 7.31 5.20
CA THR A 436 -10.66 7.21 3.74
C THR A 436 -10.31 8.51 3.02
N SER A 437 -10.57 9.65 3.65
CA SER A 437 -10.36 10.97 3.05
C SER A 437 -9.02 11.60 3.38
N GLN A 438 -8.40 11.23 4.49
CA GLN A 438 -7.18 11.87 4.97
C GLN A 438 -6.08 11.97 3.91
N ASP A 439 -5.61 13.20 3.71
CA ASP A 439 -4.43 13.55 2.94
C ASP A 439 -3.19 12.73 3.31
N ILE A 440 -2.52 12.25 2.26
CA ILE A 440 -1.18 11.69 2.36
C ILE A 440 -0.18 12.79 2.05
N VAL A 441 0.79 13.02 2.95
CA VAL A 441 1.75 14.12 2.82
C VAL A 441 3.17 13.60 2.99
N ARG A 442 4.02 13.87 2.00
CA ARG A 442 5.44 13.52 1.99
C ARG A 442 6.29 14.78 2.04
N CYS A 443 7.31 14.75 2.90
CA CYS A 443 8.38 15.73 2.89
C CYS A 443 9.15 15.67 1.57
N LEU A 444 9.34 16.82 0.91
CA LEU A 444 10.36 16.99 -0.13
C LEU A 444 11.63 17.49 0.56
N PRO A 445 12.70 16.66 0.64
CA PRO A 445 13.92 17.06 1.33
C PRO A 445 14.61 18.22 0.62
N SER A 446 15.34 19.04 1.39
CA SER A 446 16.18 20.12 0.87
C SER A 446 17.55 19.66 0.36
N THR A 447 17.85 18.37 0.54
CA THR A 447 19.07 17.70 0.15
C THR A 447 18.90 17.00 -1.20
N PRO A 448 19.97 16.86 -2.00
CA PRO A 448 19.92 16.06 -3.24
C PRO A 448 19.61 14.59 -2.94
N SER A 449 19.19 13.83 -3.96
CA SER A 449 18.92 12.39 -3.84
C SER A 449 20.15 11.60 -3.37
N PHE A 450 21.34 12.00 -3.81
CA PHE A 450 22.59 11.41 -3.38
C PHE A 450 23.62 12.49 -3.02
N VAL A 451 24.39 12.21 -1.98
CA VAL A 451 25.63 12.92 -1.66
C VAL A 451 26.79 11.96 -1.88
N THR A 452 27.77 12.37 -2.68
CA THR A 452 28.91 11.53 -3.02
C THR A 452 30.06 11.74 -2.04
N ALA A 453 30.67 10.63 -1.65
CA ALA A 453 31.91 10.56 -0.90
C ALA A 453 32.94 9.87 -1.80
N GLN A 454 33.94 10.59 -2.29
CA GLN A 454 34.91 10.08 -3.26
C GLN A 454 36.32 10.53 -2.90
N SER A 455 37.31 9.82 -3.44
CA SER A 455 38.69 10.25 -3.27
C SER A 455 38.96 11.62 -3.88
N SER A 456 39.88 12.36 -3.26
CA SER A 456 40.42 13.61 -3.80
C SER A 456 41.19 13.45 -5.12
N HIS A 457 41.54 12.21 -5.51
CA HIS A 457 42.34 11.90 -6.70
C HIS A 457 41.51 11.58 -7.94
N ILE A 458 40.19 11.40 -7.81
CA ILE A 458 39.29 11.23 -8.96
C ILE A 458 38.70 12.60 -9.30
N PRO A 459 38.64 13.00 -10.59
CA PRO A 459 37.88 14.18 -10.98
C PRO A 459 36.46 14.10 -10.44
N ALA A 460 35.90 15.22 -9.96
CA ALA A 460 34.52 15.25 -9.49
C ALA A 460 33.58 14.78 -10.62
N THR A 461 33.15 13.54 -10.56
CA THR A 461 32.08 13.01 -11.38
C THR A 461 30.78 13.19 -10.62
N GLU A 462 29.71 13.56 -11.32
CA GLU A 462 28.35 13.45 -10.82
C GLU A 462 27.85 12.07 -11.29
N PRO A 463 28.04 11.00 -10.49
CA PRO A 463 27.65 9.65 -10.89
C PRO A 463 26.13 9.52 -10.98
N TYR A 464 25.38 10.40 -10.31
CA TYR A 464 23.93 10.39 -10.33
C TYR A 464 23.38 11.41 -11.33
N SER A 465 22.53 10.95 -12.23
CA SER A 465 21.77 11.78 -13.17
C SER A 465 20.32 11.90 -12.68
N PRO A 466 19.88 13.08 -12.19
CA PRO A 466 18.49 13.32 -11.82
C PRO A 466 17.51 13.01 -12.95
N ALA A 467 17.82 13.45 -14.17
CA ALA A 467 16.91 13.32 -15.31
C ALA A 467 16.54 11.86 -15.66
N SER A 468 17.46 10.93 -15.38
CA SER A 468 17.27 9.49 -15.63
C SER A 468 17.13 8.67 -14.36
N HIS A 469 17.27 9.26 -13.17
CA HIS A 469 17.38 8.58 -11.88
C HIS A 469 18.38 7.43 -11.89
N SER A 470 19.51 7.63 -12.57
CA SER A 470 20.54 6.60 -12.74
C SER A 470 21.78 7.00 -11.96
N LEU A 471 22.24 6.12 -11.07
CA LEU A 471 23.56 6.18 -10.47
C LEU A 471 24.50 5.29 -11.29
N THR A 472 25.46 5.90 -11.97
CA THR A 472 26.51 5.22 -12.73
C THR A 472 27.74 5.08 -11.85
N LEU A 473 28.08 3.82 -11.53
CA LEU A 473 29.28 3.47 -10.79
C LEU A 473 30.37 3.04 -11.76
N GLY A 474 31.60 3.47 -11.50
CA GLY A 474 32.73 3.28 -12.42
C GLY A 474 32.68 4.25 -13.61
N GLY A 475 33.85 4.66 -14.10
CA GLY A 475 33.95 5.61 -15.21
C GLY A 475 35.33 5.57 -15.87
N THR A 476 35.38 5.94 -17.15
CA THR A 476 36.64 6.12 -17.86
C THR A 476 37.33 7.40 -17.38
N VAL A 477 38.49 7.26 -16.75
CA VAL A 477 39.37 8.40 -16.50
C VAL A 477 40.05 8.78 -17.81
N SER A 478 39.98 10.06 -18.19
CA SER A 478 40.44 10.54 -19.51
C SER A 478 41.96 10.53 -19.70
N SER A 479 42.73 10.17 -18.68
CA SER A 479 44.19 10.06 -18.68
C SER A 479 44.60 8.78 -17.96
N GLU A 480 45.67 8.13 -18.41
CA GLU A 480 46.34 7.09 -17.62
C GLU A 480 46.67 7.67 -16.24
N LEU A 481 45.98 7.16 -15.21
CA LEU A 481 46.30 7.45 -13.83
C LEU A 481 47.57 6.67 -13.47
N ASP A 482 48.42 7.28 -12.64
CA ASP A 482 49.56 6.58 -12.07
C ASP A 482 49.04 5.33 -11.32
N PRO A 483 49.65 4.13 -11.52
CA PRO A 483 49.26 2.91 -10.83
C PRO A 483 49.18 3.06 -9.30
N ASP A 484 49.97 3.96 -8.72
CA ASP A 484 49.98 4.26 -7.28
C ASP A 484 48.67 4.94 -6.81
N ILE A 485 47.83 5.40 -7.74
CA ILE A 485 46.53 6.05 -7.46
C ILE A 485 45.39 5.02 -7.36
N ALA A 486 45.65 3.73 -7.64
CA ALA A 486 44.63 2.68 -7.59
C ALA A 486 43.92 2.59 -6.22
N ASN A 487 44.63 2.88 -5.12
CA ASN A 487 44.09 2.94 -3.75
C ASN A 487 43.02 4.02 -3.54
N TYR A 488 42.96 4.97 -4.45
CA TYR A 488 42.09 6.12 -4.40
C TYR A 488 40.93 6.01 -5.41
N LEU A 489 40.77 4.87 -6.09
CA LEU A 489 39.69 4.64 -7.06
C LEU A 489 38.40 4.13 -6.40
N PHE A 490 37.86 4.90 -5.45
CA PHE A 490 36.61 4.59 -4.77
C PHE A 490 35.63 5.77 -4.79
N GLN A 491 34.35 5.43 -4.76
CA GLN A 491 33.26 6.39 -4.62
C GLN A 491 32.06 5.71 -3.97
N CYS A 492 31.48 6.37 -2.98
CA CYS A 492 30.24 6.01 -2.33
C CYS A 492 29.20 7.10 -2.60
N ALA A 493 27.93 6.72 -2.73
CA ALA A 493 26.81 7.64 -2.88
C ALA A 493 25.76 7.34 -1.82
N TRP A 494 25.47 8.32 -0.96
CA TRP A 494 24.56 8.16 0.16
C TRP A 494 23.26 8.92 -0.06
N ILE A 495 22.13 8.28 0.24
CA ILE A 495 20.90 9.01 0.52
C ILE A 495 21.14 9.75 1.84
N PRO A 496 21.07 11.10 1.88
CA PRO A 496 21.58 11.87 3.00
C PRO A 496 20.66 11.87 4.23
N GLU A 497 19.44 11.32 4.13
CA GLU A 497 18.52 11.25 5.25
C GLU A 497 18.63 9.92 6.00
N THR A 498 18.84 10.00 7.32
CA THR A 498 18.67 8.85 8.21
C THR A 498 17.18 8.49 8.32
N ARG A 499 16.86 7.22 8.08
CA ARG A 499 15.49 6.69 8.21
C ARG A 499 15.42 5.72 9.37
N ALA A 500 14.45 5.92 10.27
CA ALA A 500 14.16 4.93 11.30
C ALA A 500 13.63 3.66 10.64
N MET A 501 14.24 2.51 10.89
CA MET A 501 13.87 1.24 10.24
C MET A 501 12.50 0.68 10.67
N GLY A 502 11.87 1.20 11.73
CA GLY A 502 10.51 0.81 12.14
C GLY A 502 10.26 -0.71 12.12
N SER A 503 9.30 -1.14 11.29
CA SER A 503 8.93 -2.54 11.03
C SER A 503 9.83 -3.27 10.00
N GLY A 504 10.73 -2.55 9.33
CA GLY A 504 11.67 -3.08 8.35
C GLY A 504 12.01 -2.08 7.24
N LEU A 505 12.92 -2.50 6.35
CA LEU A 505 13.27 -1.79 5.12
C LEU A 505 12.94 -2.70 3.93
N ARG A 506 12.34 -2.13 2.89
CA ARG A 506 12.28 -2.76 1.58
C ARG A 506 12.78 -1.79 0.53
N SER A 507 13.81 -2.19 -0.20
CA SER A 507 14.40 -1.43 -1.29
C SER A 507 14.29 -2.22 -2.59
N TYR A 508 14.02 -1.50 -3.68
CA TYR A 508 13.98 -2.04 -5.02
C TYR A 508 14.88 -1.20 -5.91
N PHE A 509 15.74 -1.85 -6.68
CA PHE A 509 16.53 -1.18 -7.69
C PHE A 509 16.79 -2.13 -8.87
N THR A 510 17.11 -1.53 -10.00
CA THR A 510 17.61 -2.24 -11.18
C THR A 510 19.05 -1.83 -11.39
N PHE A 511 19.93 -2.77 -11.73
CA PHE A 511 21.28 -2.45 -12.18
C PHE A 511 21.58 -3.12 -13.51
N ARG A 512 22.55 -2.56 -14.24
CA ARG A 512 23.08 -3.10 -15.49
C ARG A 512 24.59 -3.01 -15.47
N ILE A 513 25.26 -4.12 -15.76
CA ILE A 513 26.71 -4.15 -15.96
C ILE A 513 26.98 -3.79 -17.41
N ASN A 514 27.57 -2.62 -17.67
CA ASN A 514 27.90 -2.18 -19.02
C ASN A 514 29.28 -2.70 -19.46
N ASP A 515 30.23 -2.77 -18.52
CA ASP A 515 31.57 -3.30 -18.72
C ASP A 515 31.94 -4.18 -17.52
N ALA A 516 32.35 -5.41 -17.78
CA ALA A 516 32.78 -6.37 -16.77
C ALA A 516 34.30 -6.49 -16.68
N GLY A 517 35.05 -5.73 -17.49
CA GLY A 517 36.48 -5.87 -17.65
C GLY A 517 36.85 -7.07 -18.52
N PHE A 518 38.08 -7.55 -18.38
CA PHE A 518 38.58 -8.69 -19.16
C PHE A 518 38.27 -10.01 -18.45
N SER A 519 38.05 -11.08 -19.20
CA SER A 519 37.81 -12.43 -18.62
C SER A 519 38.98 -12.96 -17.77
N SER A 520 40.17 -12.38 -17.93
CA SER A 520 41.37 -12.64 -17.12
C SER A 520 41.56 -11.68 -15.94
N SER A 521 40.88 -10.54 -15.93
CA SER A 521 40.95 -9.51 -14.90
C SER A 521 39.63 -8.72 -14.89
N PRO A 522 38.55 -9.30 -14.33
CA PRO A 522 37.29 -8.58 -14.20
C PRO A 522 37.43 -7.37 -13.28
N HIS A 523 36.50 -6.42 -13.38
CA HIS A 523 36.37 -5.35 -12.38
C HIS A 523 35.90 -5.91 -11.04
N GLU A 524 35.97 -5.11 -9.97
CA GLU A 524 35.61 -5.53 -8.61
C GLU A 524 34.08 -5.57 -8.41
N GLY A 525 33.36 -4.54 -8.86
CA GLY A 525 31.88 -4.47 -8.78
C GLY A 525 31.39 -3.35 -7.86
N PHE A 526 30.25 -3.54 -7.18
CA PHE A 526 29.70 -2.55 -6.24
C PHE A 526 28.90 -3.18 -5.08
N THR A 527 28.58 -2.37 -4.07
CA THR A 527 27.69 -2.74 -2.96
C THR A 527 26.50 -1.79 -2.86
N PHE A 528 25.30 -2.34 -2.64
CA PHE A 528 24.17 -1.60 -2.09
C PHE A 528 24.24 -1.68 -0.58
N THR A 529 24.49 -0.56 0.09
CA THR A 529 24.88 -0.55 1.51
C THR A 529 23.89 0.22 2.38
N ILE A 530 23.55 -0.37 3.52
CA ILE A 530 22.73 0.19 4.57
C ILE A 530 23.59 0.33 5.82
N VAL A 531 23.60 1.53 6.40
CA VAL A 531 24.44 1.86 7.55
C VAL A 531 23.61 2.46 8.67
N ASP A 532 24.12 2.34 9.89
CA ASP A 532 23.63 3.14 10.99
C ASP A 532 23.98 4.62 10.79
N GLY A 533 22.97 5.44 10.51
CA GLY A 533 23.11 6.88 10.29
C GLY A 533 23.43 7.67 11.56
N ASP A 534 23.38 7.06 12.76
CA ASP A 534 23.86 7.70 13.98
C ASP A 534 25.39 7.60 14.13
N ASN A 535 26.00 6.58 13.51
CA ASN A 535 27.46 6.33 13.54
C ASN A 535 28.17 6.73 12.25
N ASN A 536 27.43 6.98 11.17
CA ASN A 536 27.97 7.29 9.86
C ASN A 536 27.43 8.61 9.34
N ASN A 537 28.33 9.41 8.78
CA ASN A 537 27.98 10.62 8.05
C ASN A 537 27.95 10.31 6.54
N THR A 538 27.41 11.23 5.73
CA THR A 538 27.37 11.08 4.27
C THR A 538 28.73 11.21 3.58
N ASN A 539 29.81 11.41 4.33
CA ASN A 539 31.19 11.42 3.80
C ASN A 539 31.94 10.11 4.07
N ALA A 540 31.29 9.11 4.68
CA ALA A 540 31.93 7.82 4.93
C ALA A 540 32.06 7.00 3.64
N CYS A 541 33.17 6.29 3.44
CA CYS A 541 33.35 5.37 2.33
C CYS A 541 34.41 4.33 2.69
N GLY A 542 34.28 3.10 2.19
CA GLY A 542 35.32 2.07 2.32
C GLY A 542 36.51 2.30 1.38
N ALA A 543 37.46 1.37 1.40
CA ALA A 543 38.62 1.34 0.51
C ALA A 543 38.28 0.91 -0.92
N ALA A 544 39.19 1.21 -1.85
CA ALA A 544 39.13 0.74 -3.23
C ALA A 544 39.48 -0.75 -3.33
N GLY A 545 39.48 -1.28 -4.56
CA GLY A 545 39.88 -2.66 -4.82
C GLY A 545 38.91 -3.67 -4.19
N GLN A 546 39.48 -4.67 -3.50
CA GLN A 546 38.72 -5.80 -2.95
C GLN A 546 37.64 -5.37 -1.95
N HIS A 547 37.79 -4.19 -1.35
CA HIS A 547 36.85 -3.64 -0.37
C HIS A 547 35.60 -2.98 -0.96
N MET A 548 35.56 -2.74 -2.28
CA MET A 548 34.38 -2.26 -3.04
C MET A 548 33.66 -1.03 -2.43
N GLY A 549 34.39 -0.16 -1.75
CA GLY A 549 33.82 1.00 -1.04
C GLY A 549 32.96 0.64 0.18
N TYR A 550 32.93 -0.63 0.62
CA TYR A 550 32.12 -1.12 1.74
C TYR A 550 32.93 -1.32 3.03
N SER A 551 34.08 -1.99 2.95
CA SER A 551 35.00 -2.28 4.06
C SER A 551 36.33 -1.54 3.88
N GLY A 552 37.31 -1.77 4.75
CA GLY A 552 38.66 -1.22 4.62
C GLY A 552 38.78 0.29 4.92
N ASN A 553 39.98 0.69 5.31
CA ASN A 553 40.33 2.08 5.55
C ASN A 553 41.03 2.67 4.32
N ASN A 554 40.41 3.66 3.68
CA ASN A 554 40.99 4.32 2.51
C ASN A 554 41.98 5.45 2.85
N THR A 555 42.20 5.74 4.14
CA THR A 555 43.10 6.78 4.67
C THR A 555 42.75 8.25 4.32
N GLU A 556 41.71 8.51 3.52
CA GLU A 556 41.28 9.86 3.11
C GLU A 556 39.93 10.29 3.72
N LEU A 557 38.98 9.37 3.73
CA LEU A 557 37.61 9.56 4.20
C LEU A 557 37.36 8.67 5.42
N PRO A 558 36.40 9.03 6.29
CA PRO A 558 35.95 8.12 7.35
C PRO A 558 35.53 6.77 6.76
N PHE A 559 36.02 5.67 7.34
CA PHE A 559 35.54 4.34 6.99
C PHE A 559 34.06 4.18 7.38
N ILE A 560 33.36 3.23 6.76
CA ILE A 560 31.97 2.96 7.12
C ILE A 560 31.93 2.20 8.45
N ALA A 561 31.48 2.88 9.50
CA ALA A 561 31.36 2.36 10.85
C ALA A 561 30.20 1.36 10.96
N PRO A 562 30.37 0.27 11.73
CA PRO A 562 29.30 -0.66 12.04
C PRO A 562 28.24 -0.08 13.02
N PRO A 563 27.03 -0.65 13.07
CA PRO A 563 26.56 -1.78 12.26
C PRO A 563 26.23 -1.35 10.82
N LYS A 564 26.61 -2.19 9.85
CA LYS A 564 26.38 -1.98 8.41
C LYS A 564 26.09 -3.29 7.68
N ILE A 565 25.20 -3.29 6.73
CA ILE A 565 24.87 -4.47 5.93
C ILE A 565 24.82 -4.05 4.47
N GLY A 566 25.26 -4.92 3.58
CA GLY A 566 25.18 -4.67 2.15
C GLY A 566 24.67 -5.86 1.38
N PHE A 567 24.28 -5.59 0.15
CA PHE A 567 24.14 -6.54 -0.92
C PHE A 567 25.27 -6.25 -1.91
N GLU A 568 26.19 -7.19 -2.09
CA GLU A 568 27.28 -7.04 -3.04
C GLU A 568 26.91 -7.61 -4.41
N VAL A 569 27.45 -6.98 -5.44
CA VAL A 569 27.58 -7.52 -6.78
C VAL A 569 29.07 -7.53 -7.09
N ASP A 570 29.70 -8.65 -6.80
CA ASP A 570 31.11 -8.86 -7.01
C ASP A 570 31.37 -9.48 -8.39
N LEU A 571 32.19 -8.84 -9.21
CA LEU A 571 32.48 -9.31 -10.54
C LEU A 571 33.79 -10.12 -10.59
N ARG A 572 34.65 -10.01 -9.57
CA ARG A 572 35.99 -10.58 -9.58
C ARG A 572 36.21 -11.48 -8.38
N ARG A 573 36.53 -12.75 -8.63
CA ARG A 573 36.93 -13.66 -7.55
C ARG A 573 38.38 -13.41 -7.09
N GLU A 574 38.57 -13.25 -5.80
CA GLU A 574 39.84 -13.22 -5.11
C GLU A 574 40.09 -14.54 -4.36
N ALA A 575 41.17 -15.23 -4.75
CA ALA A 575 41.40 -16.60 -4.32
C ALA A 575 42.08 -16.72 -2.94
N VAL A 576 42.55 -15.63 -2.35
CA VAL A 576 43.36 -15.65 -1.12
C VAL A 576 43.03 -14.43 -0.24
N PHE A 577 42.26 -14.64 0.82
CA PHE A 577 42.24 -13.74 1.97
C PHE A 577 43.64 -13.75 2.60
N ASN A 578 44.39 -12.64 2.49
CA ASN A 578 45.73 -12.50 3.06
C ASN A 578 45.79 -11.37 4.10
N PRO A 579 45.28 -11.60 5.31
CA PRO A 579 45.22 -10.58 6.36
C PRO A 579 46.60 -10.17 6.90
N ALA A 580 47.67 -10.86 6.50
CA ALA A 580 49.05 -10.49 6.83
C ALA A 580 49.69 -9.55 5.80
N SER A 581 48.98 -9.20 4.72
CA SER A 581 49.42 -8.20 3.75
C SER A 581 49.50 -6.83 4.41
N SER A 582 50.60 -6.10 4.19
CA SER A 582 50.73 -4.69 4.57
C SER A 582 49.98 -3.76 3.61
N ASP A 583 49.56 -4.28 2.46
CA ASP A 583 48.72 -3.56 1.51
C ASP A 583 47.26 -3.70 1.92
N HIS A 584 46.68 -2.59 2.40
CA HIS A 584 45.31 -2.48 2.88
C HIS A 584 44.25 -2.54 1.77
N LEU A 585 44.65 -2.69 0.50
CA LEU A 585 43.70 -3.01 -0.59
C LEU A 585 43.58 -4.49 -0.89
N LEU A 586 44.57 -5.27 -0.47
CA LEU A 586 44.76 -6.68 -0.82
C LEU A 586 44.79 -7.58 0.43
N ASN A 587 44.60 -6.99 1.61
CA ASN A 587 44.61 -7.70 2.88
C ASN A 587 43.26 -8.34 3.21
N GLY A 588 42.21 -8.10 2.42
CA GLY A 588 40.88 -8.62 2.71
C GLY A 588 39.98 -8.80 1.48
N ARG A 589 39.65 -10.07 1.17
CA ARG A 589 38.29 -10.61 0.94
C ARG A 589 38.27 -12.14 0.96
N ASN A 590 37.21 -12.75 1.51
CA ASN A 590 37.04 -14.21 1.62
C ASN A 590 35.95 -14.75 0.69
N ASP A 591 36.19 -14.73 -0.61
CA ASP A 591 35.21 -15.20 -1.59
C ASP A 591 34.91 -16.69 -1.45
N PRO A 592 33.67 -17.12 -1.76
CA PRO A 592 33.29 -18.52 -1.76
C PRO A 592 34.25 -19.38 -2.59
N SER A 593 34.77 -20.46 -1.98
CA SER A 593 35.56 -21.46 -2.70
C SER A 593 34.65 -22.29 -3.61
N THR A 594 34.97 -22.39 -4.90
CA THR A 594 34.43 -23.43 -5.78
C THR A 594 35.51 -24.44 -6.11
N ASP A 595 35.11 -25.66 -6.45
CA ASP A 595 35.98 -26.68 -7.02
C ASP A 595 36.93 -26.08 -8.08
N GLY A 596 38.23 -26.36 -7.92
CA GLY A 596 39.33 -25.50 -8.38
C GLY A 596 39.57 -25.38 -9.89
N THR A 597 38.54 -25.33 -10.75
CA THR A 597 38.74 -25.22 -12.20
C THR A 597 37.80 -24.26 -12.97
N HIS A 598 36.62 -23.84 -12.48
CA HIS A 598 35.64 -23.16 -13.38
C HIS A 598 34.70 -22.11 -12.74
N TYR A 599 35.19 -21.08 -12.05
CA TYR A 599 34.34 -19.91 -11.75
C TYR A 599 34.96 -18.60 -12.24
N ARG A 600 34.35 -17.99 -13.27
CA ARG A 600 34.74 -16.70 -13.88
C ARG A 600 33.59 -15.69 -13.97
N GLY A 601 32.43 -16.00 -13.37
CA GLY A 601 31.16 -15.31 -13.66
C GLY A 601 30.72 -14.22 -12.67
N GLY A 602 31.50 -13.90 -11.64
CA GLY A 602 31.09 -12.97 -10.56
C GLY A 602 29.94 -13.48 -9.70
N HIS A 603 29.73 -12.98 -8.48
CA HIS A 603 28.72 -13.44 -7.55
C HIS A 603 27.94 -12.29 -6.90
N VAL A 604 26.85 -12.63 -6.22
CA VAL A 604 26.13 -11.73 -5.32
C VAL A 604 26.02 -12.36 -3.95
N ALA A 605 26.15 -11.56 -2.92
CA ALA A 605 25.99 -12.01 -1.55
C ALA A 605 25.42 -10.91 -0.66
N MET A 606 24.95 -11.33 0.51
CA MET A 606 24.75 -10.41 1.61
C MET A 606 26.07 -10.27 2.37
N VAL A 607 26.44 -9.03 2.64
CA VAL A 607 27.65 -8.64 3.33
C VAL A 607 27.35 -7.99 4.67
N TYR A 608 28.12 -8.32 5.69
CA TYR A 608 28.03 -7.74 7.04
C TYR A 608 29.34 -7.07 7.44
N TRP A 609 29.37 -6.35 8.54
CA TRP A 609 30.51 -5.51 8.95
C TRP A 609 31.78 -6.26 9.39
N GLY A 610 31.89 -7.55 9.07
CA GLY A 610 32.96 -8.41 9.53
C GLY A 610 33.09 -8.43 11.05
N GLY A 611 34.17 -9.02 11.55
CA GLY A 611 34.50 -8.94 12.96
C GLY A 611 35.88 -9.54 13.18
N GLU A 612 36.67 -8.87 14.03
CA GLU A 612 38.11 -9.08 14.24
C GLU A 612 38.45 -10.57 14.37
N MET A 613 38.69 -11.25 13.26
CA MET A 613 39.08 -12.66 13.28
C MET A 613 40.54 -12.75 13.74
N PRO A 614 40.90 -13.77 14.53
CA PRO A 614 42.29 -14.15 14.71
C PRO A 614 42.95 -14.42 13.36
N ILE A 615 43.95 -13.61 12.99
CA ILE A 615 44.67 -13.70 11.72
C ILE A 615 46.05 -14.36 11.88
N ASN A 616 46.21 -15.21 12.89
CA ASN A 616 47.47 -15.93 13.11
C ASN A 616 47.81 -16.80 11.89
N THR A 617 48.67 -16.29 11.01
CA THR A 617 49.22 -17.05 9.88
C THR A 617 50.57 -17.65 10.26
N THR A 618 51.02 -18.66 9.52
CA THR A 618 52.37 -19.24 9.64
C THR A 618 53.50 -18.25 9.34
N LEU A 619 53.18 -17.09 8.76
CA LEU A 619 54.15 -16.08 8.32
C LEU A 619 54.42 -14.99 9.37
N THR A 620 53.49 -14.74 10.30
CA THR A 620 53.61 -13.66 11.32
C THR A 620 52.96 -14.03 12.66
N PRO A 621 53.51 -15.01 13.41
CA PRO A 621 53.01 -15.31 14.74
C PRO A 621 53.33 -14.16 15.73
N PRO A 622 52.46 -13.93 16.74
CA PRO A 622 52.74 -13.02 17.84
C PRO A 622 54.13 -13.28 18.45
N PRO A 623 54.94 -12.23 18.75
CA PRO A 623 54.59 -10.81 18.84
C PRO A 623 54.73 -9.99 17.55
N ASN A 624 54.99 -10.61 16.40
CA ASN A 624 55.37 -9.93 15.15
C ASN A 624 54.16 -9.56 14.26
N CYS A 625 53.06 -9.09 14.84
CA CYS A 625 51.93 -8.60 14.06
C CYS A 625 52.40 -7.37 13.24
N ILE A 626 52.20 -7.39 11.93
CA ILE A 626 52.57 -6.29 11.03
C ILE A 626 51.35 -5.37 10.91
N ALA A 627 51.56 -4.07 11.12
CA ALA A 627 50.51 -3.08 10.94
C ALA A 627 49.86 -3.23 9.54
N PRO A 628 48.52 -3.18 9.42
CA PRO A 628 47.61 -2.65 10.44
C PRO A 628 47.19 -3.63 11.55
N ALA A 629 47.60 -4.91 11.49
CA ALA A 629 47.28 -5.89 12.52
C ALA A 629 47.89 -5.57 13.90
N TYR A 630 47.15 -5.88 14.97
CA TYR A 630 47.58 -5.67 16.34
C TYR A 630 47.57 -6.96 17.16
N ASN A 631 48.46 -7.04 18.17
CA ASN A 631 48.52 -8.18 19.08
C ASN A 631 47.59 -7.94 20.29
N SER A 632 46.64 -8.84 20.51
CA SER A 632 45.85 -8.90 21.73
C SER A 632 45.90 -10.30 22.32
N GLY A 633 46.41 -10.44 23.54
CA GLY A 633 46.44 -11.73 24.24
C GLY A 633 47.29 -12.82 23.57
N GLY A 634 48.30 -12.46 22.76
CA GLY A 634 49.14 -13.43 22.05
C GLY A 634 48.48 -13.98 20.79
N VAL A 635 47.57 -13.21 20.18
CA VAL A 635 46.89 -13.46 18.92
C VAL A 635 46.89 -12.17 18.11
N CYS A 636 47.20 -12.23 16.81
CA CYS A 636 47.11 -11.08 15.91
C CYS A 636 45.66 -10.91 15.42
N TYR A 637 45.18 -9.68 15.39
CA TYR A 637 43.86 -9.27 14.91
C TYR A 637 44.01 -8.16 13.88
N LEU A 638 43.16 -8.15 12.85
CA LEU A 638 42.95 -6.95 12.06
C LEU A 638 42.06 -5.98 12.83
N PRO A 639 42.32 -4.66 12.77
CA PRO A 639 41.38 -3.65 13.23
C PRO A 639 40.06 -3.80 12.48
N GLN A 640 38.94 -3.47 13.14
CA GLN A 640 37.61 -3.56 12.55
C GLN A 640 37.45 -2.71 11.28
N GLU A 641 38.18 -1.59 11.20
CA GLU A 641 38.24 -0.72 10.03
C GLU A 641 38.95 -1.35 8.82
N GLU A 642 39.76 -2.39 9.01
CA GLU A 642 40.52 -3.11 7.96
C GLU A 642 39.96 -4.51 7.67
N ASP A 643 38.99 -4.97 8.46
CA ASP A 643 38.53 -6.36 8.41
C ASP A 643 37.43 -6.58 7.37
N ASP A 644 37.66 -7.58 6.53
CA ASP A 644 36.80 -7.98 5.42
C ASP A 644 36.33 -9.44 5.54
N ASN A 645 36.17 -9.96 6.75
CA ASN A 645 35.56 -11.27 7.00
C ASN A 645 34.02 -11.25 6.82
N VAL A 646 33.61 -10.89 5.62
CA VAL A 646 32.23 -10.58 5.25
C VAL A 646 31.43 -11.86 4.91
N HIS A 647 32.12 -12.95 4.57
CA HIS A 647 31.53 -14.25 4.23
C HIS A 647 31.72 -15.28 5.34
N GLY A 648 30.75 -15.36 6.26
CA GLY A 648 30.38 -16.62 6.90
C GLY A 648 31.29 -17.18 8.01
N GLN A 649 32.26 -16.45 8.55
CA GLN A 649 32.92 -16.86 9.80
C GLN A 649 32.50 -15.91 10.94
N PRO A 650 31.66 -16.34 11.89
CA PRO A 650 31.29 -15.49 13.03
C PRO A 650 32.54 -15.21 13.87
N ALA A 651 32.86 -13.92 14.01
CA ALA A 651 33.96 -13.46 14.84
C ALA A 651 33.68 -13.66 16.35
N THR A 652 34.74 -13.71 17.15
CA THR A 652 34.62 -13.71 18.61
C THR A 652 34.28 -12.29 19.11
N VAL A 653 33.33 -12.18 20.04
CA VAL A 653 32.78 -10.90 20.53
C VAL A 653 33.83 -10.06 21.26
N ARG A 654 34.10 -8.83 20.80
CA ARG A 654 34.79 -7.81 21.61
C ARG A 654 33.85 -7.26 22.67
N THR A 655 34.34 -7.10 23.90
CA THR A 655 33.59 -6.47 24.98
C THR A 655 33.23 -5.03 24.60
N GLY A 656 31.94 -4.76 24.43
CA GLY A 656 31.41 -3.43 24.06
C GLY A 656 30.67 -3.38 22.72
N PHE A 657 30.87 -4.34 21.81
CA PHE A 657 30.28 -4.35 20.47
C PHE A 657 29.40 -5.60 20.23
N ALA A 658 28.36 -5.47 19.42
CA ALA A 658 27.55 -6.61 19.02
C ALA A 658 28.30 -7.45 17.97
N PRO A 659 28.29 -8.80 18.06
CA PRO A 659 28.85 -9.64 17.01
C PRO A 659 28.13 -9.41 15.67
N PRO A 660 28.83 -9.56 14.54
CA PRO A 660 28.17 -9.57 13.25
C PRO A 660 27.12 -10.70 13.17
N PRO A 661 26.00 -10.51 12.44
CA PRO A 661 25.02 -11.56 12.21
C PRO A 661 25.66 -12.75 11.51
N ALA A 662 25.21 -13.97 11.84
CA ALA A 662 25.53 -15.12 11.02
C ALA A 662 24.82 -15.04 9.67
N ASN A 663 25.43 -15.56 8.61
CA ASN A 663 24.77 -15.67 7.32
C ASN A 663 23.45 -16.48 7.46
N PRO A 664 22.35 -16.01 6.86
CA PRO A 664 21.11 -16.76 6.86
C PRO A 664 21.32 -18.12 6.21
N SER A 665 20.68 -19.16 6.74
CA SER A 665 20.68 -20.48 6.11
C SER A 665 20.12 -20.39 4.69
N ALA A 666 20.68 -21.15 3.75
CA ALA A 666 20.16 -21.19 2.38
C ALA A 666 18.66 -21.52 2.41
N PRO A 667 17.80 -20.77 1.69
CA PRO A 667 16.37 -21.05 1.66
C PRO A 667 16.12 -22.45 1.12
N ASN A 668 15.26 -23.21 1.79
CA ASN A 668 14.81 -24.51 1.30
C ASN A 668 13.80 -24.33 0.13
N LEU A 669 14.25 -24.55 -1.12
CA LEU A 669 13.50 -24.73 -2.41
C LEU A 669 12.92 -23.46 -3.09
N PRO A 670 12.57 -23.43 -4.42
CA PRO A 670 12.85 -24.32 -5.56
C PRO A 670 13.54 -23.55 -6.73
N LEU A 671 14.53 -22.70 -6.44
CA LEU A 671 15.42 -22.24 -7.53
C LEU A 671 16.43 -23.36 -7.79
N SER A 672 16.76 -23.59 -9.06
CA SER A 672 17.85 -24.47 -9.53
C SER A 672 19.21 -23.89 -9.10
N VAL A 673 19.39 -23.62 -7.80
CA VAL A 673 20.64 -23.13 -7.25
C VAL A 673 21.63 -24.27 -7.38
N PRO A 674 22.80 -24.05 -8.01
CA PRO A 674 23.79 -25.10 -8.17
C PRO A 674 24.16 -25.69 -6.80
N PRO A 675 24.26 -27.03 -6.68
CA PRO A 675 24.41 -27.75 -5.40
C PRO A 675 25.68 -27.41 -4.60
N ASP A 676 26.57 -26.57 -5.13
CA ASP A 676 27.89 -26.26 -4.57
C ASP A 676 28.00 -24.80 -4.04
N THR A 677 26.90 -24.06 -3.88
CA THR A 677 26.96 -22.67 -3.37
C THR A 677 26.79 -22.62 -1.85
N PRO A 678 27.68 -21.92 -1.11
CA PRO A 678 27.49 -21.65 0.31
C PRO A 678 26.19 -20.88 0.58
N ALA A 679 25.63 -21.07 1.78
CA ALA A 679 24.43 -20.33 2.19
C ALA A 679 24.64 -18.81 2.14
N GLY A 680 23.76 -18.10 1.43
CA GLY A 680 23.78 -16.65 1.30
C GLY A 680 24.63 -16.09 0.16
N VAL A 681 25.23 -16.95 -0.69
CA VAL A 681 26.00 -16.53 -1.87
C VAL A 681 25.41 -17.16 -3.14
N TYR A 682 25.14 -16.33 -4.15
CA TYR A 682 24.51 -16.73 -5.41
C TYR A 682 25.35 -16.31 -6.61
N LYS A 683 25.24 -17.07 -7.70
CA LYS A 683 26.01 -16.81 -8.92
C LYS A 683 25.29 -15.80 -9.79
N LEU A 684 26.04 -14.86 -10.38
CA LEU A 684 25.49 -13.94 -11.39
C LEU A 684 25.17 -14.68 -12.69
N ASP A 685 25.98 -15.67 -13.06
CA ASP A 685 25.78 -16.56 -14.20
C ASP A 685 25.53 -18.02 -13.74
N PRO A 686 24.34 -18.59 -14.02
CA PRO A 686 24.04 -19.99 -13.74
C PRO A 686 25.03 -20.98 -14.38
N ASP A 687 25.56 -20.64 -15.56
CA ASP A 687 26.41 -21.51 -16.38
C ASP A 687 27.91 -21.37 -16.03
N ARG A 688 28.28 -20.47 -15.12
CA ARG A 688 29.64 -20.23 -14.57
C ARG A 688 30.69 -19.77 -15.61
N THR A 689 30.29 -19.38 -16.81
CA THR A 689 31.24 -19.16 -17.92
C THR A 689 31.63 -17.71 -18.13
N SER A 690 30.77 -16.74 -17.78
CA SER A 690 31.03 -15.31 -18.00
C SER A 690 30.23 -14.39 -17.09
N ILE A 691 30.60 -13.11 -17.01
CA ILE A 691 29.80 -12.08 -16.34
C ILE A 691 28.79 -11.54 -17.36
N PRO A 692 27.48 -11.55 -17.05
CA PRO A 692 26.46 -11.03 -17.95
C PRO A 692 26.57 -9.50 -18.08
N ILE A 693 26.69 -9.01 -19.32
CA ILE A 693 26.75 -7.58 -19.65
C ILE A 693 25.52 -7.14 -20.45
N ASN A 694 25.15 -5.87 -20.35
CA ASN A 694 24.03 -5.24 -21.05
C ASN A 694 22.66 -5.89 -20.76
N GLN A 695 22.51 -6.47 -19.56
CA GLN A 695 21.26 -7.05 -19.07
C GLN A 695 20.80 -6.32 -17.82
N ASP A 696 19.49 -6.17 -17.65
CA ASP A 696 18.90 -5.55 -16.47
C ASP A 696 18.65 -6.61 -15.38
N PHE A 697 19.21 -6.36 -14.21
CA PHE A 697 19.02 -7.18 -13.01
C PHE A 697 18.09 -6.45 -12.06
N HIS A 698 16.98 -7.10 -11.69
CA HIS A 698 16.02 -6.57 -10.73
C HIS A 698 16.33 -7.09 -9.33
N VAL A 699 16.57 -6.18 -8.39
CA VAL A 699 16.93 -6.52 -7.02
C VAL A 699 15.84 -6.03 -6.07
N ARG A 700 15.44 -6.90 -5.14
CA ARG A 700 14.66 -6.57 -3.96
C ARG A 700 15.50 -6.92 -2.74
N VAL A 701 15.85 -5.91 -1.96
CA VAL A 701 16.47 -6.09 -0.64
C VAL A 701 15.40 -5.85 0.42
N GLU A 702 15.23 -6.80 1.33
CA GLU A 702 14.26 -6.70 2.41
C GLU A 702 14.90 -7.07 3.74
N LEU A 703 14.83 -6.12 4.67
CA LEU A 703 15.22 -6.31 6.05
C LEU A 703 13.96 -6.20 6.89
N SER A 704 13.40 -7.35 7.26
CA SER A 704 12.27 -7.42 8.16
C SER A 704 12.78 -7.68 9.58
N ARG A 705 12.17 -7.03 10.56
CA ARG A 705 12.45 -7.36 11.96
C ARG A 705 11.93 -8.78 12.23
N SER A 706 12.81 -9.68 12.67
CA SER A 706 12.40 -11.05 13.01
C SER A 706 11.33 -11.02 14.11
N ALA A 707 10.19 -11.67 13.85
CA ALA A 707 8.99 -11.69 14.69
C ALA A 707 9.16 -12.52 15.99
N THR A 708 10.34 -12.55 16.59
CA THR A 708 10.53 -13.19 17.90
C THR A 708 10.10 -12.29 19.05
N THR A 709 9.75 -11.03 18.80
CA THR A 709 8.95 -10.22 19.72
C THR A 709 8.00 -9.31 18.93
N ASP A 710 6.72 -9.68 18.89
CA ASP A 710 5.59 -8.82 18.51
C ASP A 710 5.39 -7.68 19.53
N PHE A 711 6.42 -6.86 19.76
CA PHE A 711 6.26 -5.59 20.47
C PHE A 711 6.03 -4.50 19.42
N GLN A 712 4.88 -4.54 18.75
CA GLN A 712 4.29 -3.30 18.25
C GLN A 712 3.73 -2.58 19.47
N LEU A 713 4.39 -1.49 19.86
CA LEU A 713 3.84 -0.61 20.88
C LEU A 713 2.51 -0.04 20.37
N PRO A 714 1.46 0.06 21.19
CA PRO A 714 0.30 0.86 20.86
C PRO A 714 0.74 2.26 20.41
N GLN A 715 0.21 2.75 19.29
CA GLN A 715 0.64 4.00 18.68
C GLN A 715 -0.40 5.09 18.93
N VAL A 716 0.08 6.31 19.17
CA VAL A 716 -0.73 7.53 19.15
C VAL A 716 -0.25 8.43 18.03
N ARG A 717 -1.16 9.15 17.41
CA ARG A 717 -0.81 10.09 16.34
C ARG A 717 0.06 11.22 16.88
N VAL A 718 -0.29 11.79 18.02
CA VAL A 718 0.43 12.92 18.62
C VAL A 718 0.36 12.90 20.15
N ALA A 719 1.28 13.61 20.80
CA ALA A 719 1.26 13.83 22.24
C ALA A 719 1.16 15.32 22.57
N THR A 720 0.43 15.65 23.64
CA THR A 720 0.31 17.03 24.11
C THR A 720 1.67 17.62 24.49
N THR A 721 1.83 18.93 24.29
CA THR A 721 2.94 19.75 24.81
C THR A 721 2.50 20.71 25.92
N ALA A 722 1.19 20.89 26.09
CA ALA A 722 0.56 21.73 27.11
C ALA A 722 -0.83 21.19 27.47
N SER A 723 -1.48 21.77 28.48
CA SER A 723 -2.86 21.40 28.87
C SER A 723 -3.84 21.77 27.76
N ILE A 724 -4.81 20.90 27.51
CA ILE A 724 -5.90 21.11 26.53
C ILE A 724 -7.25 20.97 27.22
N ASP A 725 -8.31 21.62 26.72
CA ASP A 725 -9.68 21.40 27.18
C ASP A 725 -10.19 20.07 26.57
N LEU A 726 -10.48 19.04 27.36
CA LEU A 726 -10.94 17.76 26.80
C LEU A 726 -12.40 17.77 26.34
N ALA A 727 -13.21 18.70 26.85
CA ALA A 727 -14.62 18.84 26.50
C ALA A 727 -14.83 19.75 25.27
N ASN A 728 -13.94 20.72 25.08
CA ASN A 728 -13.87 21.56 23.88
C ASN A 728 -12.42 21.74 23.40
N PRO A 729 -11.77 20.65 22.97
CA PRO A 729 -10.34 20.67 22.59
C PRO A 729 -10.03 21.55 21.38
N PHE A 730 -11.04 21.91 20.60
CA PHE A 730 -10.89 22.79 19.44
C PHE A 730 -12.05 23.78 19.33
N THR A 731 -11.74 25.00 18.89
CA THR A 731 -12.76 25.98 18.47
C THR A 731 -12.86 25.97 16.94
N LEU A 732 -14.00 25.52 16.40
CA LEU A 732 -14.30 25.61 14.98
C LEU A 732 -14.84 27.02 14.67
N THR A 733 -14.06 27.86 13.97
CA THR A 733 -14.55 29.16 13.47
C THR A 733 -14.55 29.14 11.95
N GLY A 734 -15.73 29.15 11.34
CA GLY A 734 -15.88 29.16 9.86
C GLY A 734 -15.40 27.88 9.17
N GLY A 735 -15.46 26.72 9.84
CA GLY A 735 -15.05 25.43 9.27
C GLY A 735 -13.53 25.19 9.24
N VAL A 736 -12.73 26.10 9.79
CA VAL A 736 -11.26 25.97 9.85
C VAL A 736 -10.83 25.53 11.25
N HIS A 737 -10.09 24.42 11.32
CA HIS A 737 -9.44 23.95 12.54
C HIS A 737 -8.29 24.91 12.91
N ARG A 738 -8.35 25.56 14.08
CA ARG A 738 -7.34 26.56 14.50
C ARG A 738 -6.42 26.13 15.64
N PHE A 739 -6.63 24.95 16.20
CA PHE A 739 -5.79 24.43 17.28
C PHE A 739 -5.18 23.10 16.82
N ALA A 740 -3.91 22.87 17.13
CA ALA A 740 -3.16 21.67 16.78
C ALA A 740 -2.39 21.23 18.02
N ILE A 741 -2.31 19.93 18.26
CA ILE A 741 -1.54 19.37 19.36
C ILE A 741 -0.13 19.13 18.83
N ASP A 742 0.90 19.76 19.41
CA ASP A 742 2.29 19.64 18.95
C ASP A 742 2.47 19.88 17.43
N GLY A 743 1.69 20.80 16.85
CA GLY A 743 1.70 21.09 15.42
C GLY A 743 0.92 20.10 14.54
N VAL A 744 0.26 19.09 15.11
CA VAL A 744 -0.55 18.09 14.41
C VAL A 744 -2.05 18.37 14.59
N PHE A 745 -2.78 18.39 13.48
CA PHE A 745 -4.24 18.48 13.48
C PHE A 745 -4.87 17.09 13.51
N LEU A 746 -5.94 16.96 14.30
CA LEU A 746 -6.62 15.68 14.51
C LEU A 746 -7.81 15.50 13.55
N PHE A 747 -7.99 14.28 13.06
CA PHE A 747 -9.15 13.76 12.32
C PHE A 747 -9.91 12.74 13.17
N ASP A 748 -11.22 12.63 12.93
CA ASP A 748 -12.08 11.67 13.63
C ASP A 748 -11.43 10.28 13.71
N GLY A 749 -11.35 9.72 14.92
CA GLY A 749 -10.65 8.46 15.23
C GLY A 749 -9.21 8.62 15.72
N ASP A 750 -8.59 9.79 15.60
CA ASP A 750 -7.18 9.95 15.96
C ASP A 750 -6.91 9.74 17.45
N ARG A 751 -5.86 8.96 17.71
CA ARG A 751 -5.38 8.71 19.08
C ARG A 751 -4.37 9.76 19.52
N VAL A 752 -4.53 10.28 20.73
CA VAL A 752 -3.68 11.31 21.33
C VAL A 752 -3.21 10.87 22.69
N LEU A 753 -1.90 10.97 22.94
CA LEU A 753 -1.36 10.92 24.29
C LEU A 753 -1.52 12.29 24.96
N VAL A 754 -2.48 12.38 25.87
CA VAL A 754 -2.69 13.54 26.73
C VAL A 754 -1.83 13.35 27.99
N LYS A 755 -0.70 14.03 28.06
CA LYS A 755 0.29 13.90 29.16
C LYS A 755 0.59 15.20 29.90
N ASN A 756 0.03 16.32 29.45
CA ASN A 756 0.35 17.65 29.97
C ASN A 756 -0.86 18.42 30.53
N GLN A 757 -1.87 17.72 31.06
CA GLN A 757 -3.00 18.37 31.74
C GLN A 757 -2.57 19.07 33.03
N PHE A 758 -3.23 20.19 33.35
CA PHE A 758 -3.12 20.81 34.68
C PHE A 758 -3.67 19.87 35.76
N ASP A 759 -4.80 19.22 35.49
CA ASP A 759 -5.29 18.11 36.29
C ASP A 759 -4.70 16.80 35.76
N THR A 760 -3.64 16.33 36.43
CA THR A 760 -2.93 15.11 36.02
C THR A 760 -3.78 13.84 36.08
N THR A 761 -4.95 13.85 36.73
CA THR A 761 -5.88 12.70 36.71
C THR A 761 -6.52 12.52 35.31
N GLN A 762 -6.57 13.60 34.53
CA GLN A 762 -7.10 13.64 33.16
C GLN A 762 -6.05 13.29 32.09
N ASN A 763 -4.81 13.00 32.48
CA ASN A 763 -3.85 12.45 31.53
C ASN A 763 -4.28 11.03 31.09
N GLY A 764 -3.88 10.59 29.92
CA GLY A 764 -4.25 9.29 29.36
C GLY A 764 -4.17 9.26 27.84
N ILE A 765 -4.70 8.19 27.25
CA ILE A 765 -4.84 8.07 25.79
C ILE A 765 -6.28 8.40 25.43
N TYR A 766 -6.47 9.29 24.46
CA TYR A 766 -7.77 9.75 24.02
C TYR A 766 -7.96 9.51 22.53
N VAL A 767 -9.18 9.20 22.11
CA VAL A 767 -9.64 9.21 20.73
C VAL A 767 -10.36 10.53 20.48
N TRP A 768 -9.98 11.17 19.37
CA TRP A 768 -10.60 12.40 18.91
C TRP A 768 -11.85 12.09 18.11
N HIS A 769 -12.97 12.74 18.46
CA HIS A 769 -14.22 12.61 17.72
C HIS A 769 -14.66 13.93 17.09
N MET A 770 -14.87 13.91 15.77
CA MET A 770 -15.36 15.04 15.01
C MET A 770 -16.90 15.12 15.13
N GLY A 771 -17.39 15.95 16.04
CA GLY A 771 -18.81 16.16 16.31
C GLY A 771 -19.18 17.63 16.51
N SER A 772 -20.46 17.90 16.84
CA SER A 772 -20.93 19.24 17.25
C SER A 772 -21.66 19.11 18.60
N PRO A 773 -20.98 19.36 19.75
CA PRO A 773 -19.58 19.76 19.88
C PRO A 773 -18.61 18.58 19.65
N PRO A 774 -17.34 18.85 19.30
CA PRO A 774 -16.37 17.79 19.14
C PRO A 774 -15.75 17.42 20.50
N THR A 775 -15.35 16.16 20.67
CA THR A 775 -15.01 15.60 21.99
C THR A 775 -13.73 14.77 21.97
N MET A 776 -13.02 14.72 23.10
CA MET A 776 -11.96 13.74 23.35
C MET A 776 -12.49 12.68 24.31
N GLU A 777 -12.61 11.45 23.85
CA GLU A 777 -13.03 10.31 24.67
C GLU A 777 -11.81 9.47 25.04
N ARG A 778 -11.75 8.92 26.26
CA ARG A 778 -10.64 8.01 26.61
C ARG A 778 -10.69 6.81 25.65
N ALA A 779 -9.54 6.36 25.16
CA ALA A 779 -9.49 5.20 24.29
C ALA A 779 -9.95 3.95 25.06
N THR A 780 -10.79 3.13 24.43
CA THR A 780 -11.42 1.94 25.05
C THR A 780 -10.45 0.82 25.41
N ASP A 781 -9.20 0.91 24.98
CA ASP A 781 -8.09 0.02 25.31
C ASP A 781 -7.11 0.67 26.30
N ALA A 782 -7.50 1.80 26.90
CA ALA A 782 -6.75 2.58 27.86
C ALA A 782 -7.69 3.31 28.87
N ASP A 783 -8.84 2.71 29.18
CA ASP A 783 -9.89 3.25 30.04
C ASP A 783 -10.06 2.48 31.36
N THR A 784 -9.15 1.55 31.65
CA THR A 784 -9.05 0.89 32.96
C THR A 784 -7.66 1.03 33.57
N SER A 785 -7.59 0.92 34.91
CA SER A 785 -6.31 0.92 35.64
C SER A 785 -5.41 -0.27 35.27
N VAL A 786 -6.00 -1.37 34.79
CA VAL A 786 -5.26 -2.58 34.37
C VAL A 786 -4.60 -2.36 33.02
N GLU A 787 -5.29 -1.74 32.07
CA GLU A 787 -4.76 -1.46 30.74
C GLU A 787 -3.68 -0.39 30.76
N LEU A 788 -3.83 0.62 31.63
CA LEU A 788 -2.85 1.69 31.77
C LEU A 788 -1.57 1.26 32.49
N ALA A 789 -1.61 0.19 33.29
CA ALA A 789 -0.49 -0.21 34.14
C ALA A 789 0.75 -0.59 33.33
N GLY A 790 1.72 0.32 33.27
CA GLY A 790 2.95 0.14 32.50
C GLY A 790 2.76 0.21 30.97
N LEU A 791 1.60 0.69 30.51
CA LEU A 791 1.30 0.92 29.09
C LEU A 791 2.41 1.77 28.47
N THR A 792 2.93 1.30 27.34
CA THR A 792 3.98 1.98 26.59
C THR A 792 3.45 2.32 25.20
N VAL A 793 3.54 3.59 24.81
CA VAL A 793 3.03 4.07 23.53
C VAL A 793 4.11 4.77 22.71
N GLU A 794 4.06 4.62 21.40
CA GLU A 794 4.88 5.39 20.46
C GLU A 794 4.10 6.58 19.91
N VAL A 795 4.74 7.75 19.84
CA VAL A 795 4.17 8.97 19.26
C VAL A 795 4.63 9.09 17.81
N LEU A 796 3.70 9.08 16.87
CA LEU A 796 4.03 9.06 15.44
C LEU A 796 4.44 10.43 14.88
N GLN A 797 3.74 11.50 15.28
CA GLN A 797 3.87 12.83 14.70
C GLN A 797 3.98 13.91 15.80
N GLY A 798 4.52 15.07 15.43
CA GLY A 798 4.62 16.23 16.31
C GLY A 798 5.95 16.97 16.16
N THR A 799 5.97 18.28 16.39
CA THR A 799 7.21 19.06 16.31
C THR A 799 8.19 18.73 17.44
N SER A 800 7.70 18.37 18.62
CA SER A 800 8.50 18.15 19.82
C SER A 800 8.54 16.68 20.25
N ASN A 801 7.46 15.93 20.04
CA ASN A 801 7.30 14.56 20.55
C ASN A 801 7.31 13.49 19.45
N ALA A 802 7.55 13.81 18.17
CA ALA A 802 7.63 12.77 17.14
C ALA A 802 8.66 11.68 17.49
N ARG A 803 8.27 10.42 17.25
CA ARG A 803 9.07 9.20 17.50
C ARG A 803 9.52 9.02 18.95
N SER A 804 8.88 9.71 19.89
CA SER A 804 9.11 9.47 21.31
C SER A 804 8.32 8.25 21.78
N ILE A 805 8.87 7.54 22.77
CA ILE A 805 8.20 6.39 23.39
C ILE A 805 7.88 6.77 24.82
N TRP A 806 6.62 6.70 25.21
CA TRP A 806 6.15 7.08 26.54
C TRP A 806 5.60 5.88 27.28
N ARG A 807 5.98 5.74 28.55
CA ARG A 807 5.45 4.72 29.45
C ARG A 807 4.68 5.37 30.57
N GLN A 808 3.50 4.84 30.88
CA GLN A 808 2.75 5.20 32.07
C GLN A 808 3.53 4.75 33.31
N ALA A 809 3.78 5.68 34.24
CA ALA A 809 4.73 5.50 35.34
C ALA A 809 4.09 5.02 36.65
N ASN A 810 2.80 5.24 36.87
CA ASN A 810 2.14 4.92 38.14
C ASN A 810 1.64 3.47 38.15
N THR A 811 2.06 2.69 39.15
CA THR A 811 1.56 1.32 39.34
C THR A 811 0.19 1.36 40.03
N ASN A 812 -0.82 0.69 39.46
CA ASN A 812 -2.18 0.58 40.02
C ASN A 812 -2.91 1.93 40.26
N ALA A 813 -2.67 2.94 39.42
CA ALA A 813 -3.40 4.21 39.53
C ALA A 813 -4.90 4.02 39.28
N ALA A 814 -5.74 4.48 40.21
CA ALA A 814 -7.18 4.55 40.04
C ALA A 814 -7.53 5.66 39.04
N LEU A 815 -8.24 5.30 37.97
CA LEU A 815 -8.62 6.24 36.91
C LEU A 815 -9.47 7.40 37.49
N ASP A 816 -9.27 8.60 36.94
CA ASP A 816 -9.95 9.85 37.32
C ASP A 816 -9.79 10.27 38.80
N THR A 817 -8.98 9.56 39.58
CA THR A 817 -8.71 9.85 40.99
C THR A 817 -7.23 10.08 41.24
N ASP A 818 -6.38 9.19 40.71
CA ASP A 818 -4.93 9.28 40.87
C ASP A 818 -4.30 10.02 39.69
N ALA A 819 -3.18 10.70 39.95
CA ALA A 819 -2.38 11.33 38.91
C ALA A 819 -1.80 10.29 37.95
N LEU A 820 -2.01 10.49 36.64
CA LEU A 820 -1.48 9.64 35.58
C LEU A 820 -0.25 10.31 34.94
N ASN A 821 0.92 9.89 35.39
CA ASN A 821 2.21 10.38 34.92
C ASN A 821 2.73 9.52 33.78
N TRP A 822 3.24 10.18 32.74
CA TRP A 822 3.86 9.54 31.59
C TRP A 822 5.33 9.96 31.50
N THR A 823 6.21 8.98 31.29
CA THR A 823 7.65 9.21 31.18
C THR A 823 8.14 8.78 29.81
N ASN A 824 8.94 9.62 29.14
CA ASN A 824 9.59 9.23 27.90
C ASN A 824 10.69 8.20 28.20
N ILE A 825 10.57 6.99 27.66
CA ILE A 825 11.49 5.87 27.89
C ILE A 825 12.44 5.58 26.73
N ARG A 826 12.42 6.39 25.66
CA ARG A 826 13.33 6.18 24.54
C ARG A 826 14.77 6.40 24.98
N VAL A 827 15.57 5.33 24.97
CA VAL A 827 17.03 5.39 25.13
C VAL A 827 17.65 5.63 23.76
N LYS A 828 18.39 6.73 23.62
CA LYS A 828 19.04 7.09 22.35
C LYS A 828 20.36 6.36 22.15
N VAL A 829 21.12 6.12 23.23
CA VAL A 829 22.43 5.48 23.16
C VAL A 829 22.69 4.58 24.37
N ALA A 830 23.35 3.45 24.14
CA ALA A 830 23.80 2.51 25.16
C ALA A 830 25.32 2.63 25.37
N ALA A 831 25.72 3.64 26.14
CA ALA A 831 27.11 3.98 26.40
C ALA A 831 27.87 2.94 27.28
N PRO A 832 29.20 2.85 27.14
CA PRO A 832 30.04 2.00 27.99
C PRO A 832 30.04 2.45 29.46
N ALA A 833 30.38 1.53 30.37
CA ALA A 833 30.36 1.78 31.81
C ALA A 833 31.31 2.90 32.28
N SER A 834 32.32 3.25 31.47
CA SER A 834 33.35 4.25 31.77
C SER A 834 32.99 5.68 31.34
N THR A 835 31.77 5.92 30.84
CA THR A 835 31.35 7.26 30.39
C THR A 835 31.46 8.30 31.49
N ASN A 836 32.02 9.47 31.15
CA ASN A 836 32.13 10.60 32.06
C ASN A 836 30.75 11.26 32.28
N LEU A 837 30.11 10.93 33.40
CA LEU A 837 28.80 11.49 33.73
C LEU A 837 28.83 12.98 34.08
N ALA A 838 29.97 13.54 34.48
CA ALA A 838 30.08 14.94 34.87
C ALA A 838 30.25 15.88 33.66
N ASN A 839 30.97 15.41 32.64
CA ASN A 839 31.23 16.12 31.39
C ASN A 839 31.21 15.11 30.23
N PRO A 840 30.00 14.73 29.76
CA PRO A 840 29.83 13.63 28.81
C PRO A 840 30.32 13.93 27.39
N GLY A 841 30.62 15.19 27.06
CA GLY A 841 30.95 15.59 25.69
C GLY A 841 29.73 15.73 24.79
N SER A 842 29.93 16.25 23.57
CA SER A 842 28.86 16.45 22.58
C SER A 842 28.39 15.15 21.93
N THR A 843 29.15 14.07 22.10
CA THR A 843 28.85 12.72 21.61
C THR A 843 29.09 11.70 22.71
N LEU A 844 28.33 10.60 22.68
CA LEU A 844 28.52 9.44 23.53
C LEU A 844 28.51 8.19 22.66
N ASP A 845 29.56 7.37 22.74
CA ASP A 845 29.72 6.17 21.90
C ASP A 845 29.52 6.47 20.40
N GLY A 846 30.07 7.59 19.93
CA GLY A 846 29.91 8.07 18.55
C GLY A 846 28.63 8.86 18.28
N ILE A 847 27.58 8.70 19.08
CA ILE A 847 26.26 9.29 18.85
C ILE A 847 26.19 10.73 19.34
N ARG A 848 25.73 11.66 18.50
CA ARG A 848 25.53 13.07 18.87
C ARG A 848 24.34 13.25 19.82
N MET A 849 24.59 13.95 20.92
CA MET A 849 23.62 14.13 21.99
C MET A 849 22.92 15.49 21.92
N SER A 850 21.65 15.50 22.26
CA SER A 850 20.79 16.67 22.46
C SER A 850 20.28 16.70 23.90
N THR A 851 20.03 17.90 24.43
CA THR A 851 19.50 18.09 25.79
C THR A 851 18.18 17.32 25.94
N GLY A 852 18.09 16.48 26.98
CA GLY A 852 16.96 15.60 27.27
C GLY A 852 17.11 14.16 26.76
N ASP A 853 18.11 13.87 25.92
CA ASP A 853 18.34 12.51 25.43
C ASP A 853 18.67 11.55 26.58
N ARG A 854 18.11 10.33 26.53
CA ARG A 854 18.40 9.29 27.50
C ARG A 854 19.53 8.39 27.04
N VAL A 855 20.37 8.01 27.99
CA VAL A 855 21.57 7.21 27.79
C VAL A 855 21.53 6.05 28.76
N PHE A 856 21.61 4.82 28.26
CA PHE A 856 21.87 3.68 29.12
C PHE A 856 23.38 3.52 29.30
N VAL A 857 23.88 3.73 30.51
CA VAL A 857 25.29 3.53 30.85
C VAL A 857 25.43 2.14 31.45
N ARG A 858 26.08 1.22 30.72
CA ARG A 858 26.16 -0.20 31.09
C ARG A 858 26.66 -0.37 32.53
N SER A 859 26.00 -1.24 33.29
CA SER A 859 26.33 -1.53 34.70
C SER A 859 26.20 -0.35 35.69
N VAL A 860 25.70 0.82 35.23
CA VAL A 860 25.44 1.99 36.08
C VAL A 860 23.94 2.30 36.14
N GLY A 861 23.30 2.50 34.99
CA GLY A 861 21.88 2.85 34.92
C GLY A 861 21.53 3.74 33.72
N VAL A 862 20.28 4.22 33.67
CA VAL A 862 19.84 5.17 32.63
C VAL A 862 20.00 6.60 33.14
N TYR A 863 20.54 7.47 32.30
CA TYR A 863 20.80 8.88 32.59
C TYR A 863 20.17 9.79 31.53
N VAL A 864 19.96 11.05 31.89
CA VAL A 864 19.50 12.12 31.01
C VAL A 864 20.67 13.05 30.70
N TRP A 865 20.92 13.32 29.43
CA TRP A 865 21.97 14.21 28.96
C TRP A 865 21.48 15.67 28.98
N HIS A 866 22.24 16.57 29.60
CA HIS A 866 21.84 17.98 29.77
C HIS A 866 22.69 18.98 28.99
N GLY A 867 23.82 18.53 28.44
CA GLY A 867 24.81 19.38 27.81
C GLY A 867 26.18 18.72 27.78
N ALA A 868 27.02 19.10 26.82
CA ALA A 868 28.34 18.47 26.64
C ALA A 868 29.27 18.67 27.85
N ALA A 869 29.10 19.78 28.55
CA ALA A 869 29.85 20.15 29.76
C ALA A 869 28.92 20.24 30.98
N THR A 870 27.83 19.47 30.98
CA THR A 870 26.83 19.49 32.06
C THR A 870 26.66 18.07 32.60
N PRO A 871 26.66 17.88 33.93
CA PRO A 871 26.48 16.57 34.52
C PRO A 871 25.16 15.92 34.09
N MET A 872 25.24 14.66 33.70
CA MET A 872 24.08 13.82 33.44
C MET A 872 23.41 13.43 34.75
N THR A 873 22.08 13.38 34.76
CA THR A 873 21.31 12.98 35.95
C THR A 873 20.68 11.61 35.75
N VAL A 874 20.54 10.82 36.83
CA VAL A 874 19.83 9.54 36.78
C VAL A 874 18.40 9.76 36.29
N ALA A 875 17.95 8.88 35.39
CA ALA A 875 16.58 8.93 34.90
C ALA A 875 15.61 8.56 36.04
N PRO A 876 14.61 9.41 36.34
CA PRO A 876 13.81 9.30 37.57
C PRO A 876 12.87 8.09 37.60
N ASP A 877 12.65 7.45 36.46
CA ASP A 877 11.76 6.30 36.25
C ASP A 877 12.49 4.94 36.33
N VAL A 878 13.80 4.94 36.57
CA VAL A 878 14.59 3.71 36.70
C VAL A 878 14.93 3.49 38.17
N VAL A 879 14.40 2.39 38.73
CA VAL A 879 14.69 1.99 40.12
C VAL A 879 16.17 1.61 40.22
N ALA A 880 16.89 2.23 41.15
CA ALA A 880 18.28 1.89 41.44
C ALA A 880 18.41 0.38 41.78
N GLY A 881 19.14 -0.37 40.95
CA GLY A 881 19.39 -1.81 41.16
C GLY A 881 18.44 -2.77 40.44
N ALA A 882 17.48 -2.30 39.63
CA ALA A 882 16.73 -3.20 38.75
C ALA A 882 17.64 -3.71 37.63
N ALA A 883 17.74 -5.03 37.47
CA ALA A 883 18.41 -5.63 36.32
C ALA A 883 17.64 -5.24 35.05
N ILE A 884 18.21 -4.32 34.28
CA ILE A 884 17.70 -3.93 32.96
C ILE A 884 18.07 -5.07 32.01
N ARG A 885 17.09 -5.92 31.66
CA ARG A 885 17.24 -6.99 30.66
C ARG A 885 17.09 -6.44 29.26
#